data_AF-A0A258R4I3-F1
#
_entry.id   AF-A0A258R4I3-F1
#
_cell.length_a   1.000
_cell.length_b   1.000
_cell.length_c   1.000
_cell.angle_alpha   90.00
_cell.angle_beta   90.00
_cell.angle_gamma   90.00
#
_symmetry.space_group_name_H-M   'P 1'
#
loop_
_entity.id
_entity.type
_entity.pdbx_description
1 polymer ?
#
loop_
_entity_poly.entity_id
_entity_poly.type
_entity_poly.pdbx_seq_one_letter_code
_entity_poly.pdbx_strand_id
1 'polypeptide(L)'
;MTELTLLICTHNRADLLHKALASINRAGRPAMPVRILVAANACSDDTVAQMQAYQAQQAANNWLPLRVITVPTPGKSHALNEAIPQIETELTAFVDDDHRVDDDYLTAIERAVTTWPDAGLYCGRILPDWDGNEPTWVHEEGAYRIYPLPVPRYDQGMTPKTISAEVGPIPGGGNLVVRRRVFELAGQFSTELGPVGHDLGGGEDSEYVLRAMTRGERCQYAPDIVQHHYVDTERLQLGYLLKKSYQRTRSTARIHGGGSVPLYMWRKLAEYGFHSVFSLSWAKRRFFWVRTAAALGEIQGHRESGFRGKRLNLPPDAGILRVEALAIATAACGLIAWFASGDARWAGLLPAAGVAGVGTAALLTKSLLDFSQTGPRIREEVLTHYQRYTLFALARLSLWAFGLMLFTGGIGMLLAFMLATATGIGWSTGIALGSAALGIVGSFALQFIRKLRFNPGLLVASMHYRMSRLYPLWQWMTPARITLIQRGGMAISGLLLITATWQMAKENRLGDLVALWTTTLFFSGTLIWASWQPQPRAPRRQTLRDPKAAPNILMIGSDTLRADRLGALGYHRALTPHIDRLAASGALFSNCYVPCARTAPSLISMLTGTWPHTHGIRDNFADDENTRLKIDALPTLLKQSGYRTAAISDWCGADLGKYSFGFDYTDLPEDQWNLKYLIRQGPKDLRLFVSLFTHNRLGRLLLPELYYLGGVPLTQPLGKRARRLVSRLAGDTQPFFLNLFYSTTHPPFASEWPWYGRFSDPAHAGESKFAMARLTDPFEIIRRQGAPKEEFDLDQIIDLYDGCVAEFDDEVGKMLTHLDACGLADNTIVVVYSDHGMEFFEHDTWGQGNSAVGDFSPRIPLLIRDPRRPARGRIDQVVRSIDLVPTLLELIDAAPAPGIDGVSLVACLSTDGACPELDAFNETGIWIADIPGLPENHLRYPDLLELLEVPNRASGTLAIKPEYCDAILRAKDRMIRHGRWKLVYQPLESGHLLRLFDLESDPACQHDVSAHHPQLKADLWARLQAFVQASRQRRP
;
A
#
# COMPACT_ATOMS: atom_id res chain seq x y z
N MET A 1 -21.40 -22.33 -35.38
CA MET A 1 -22.48 -22.86 -34.52
C MET A 1 -22.00 -22.70 -33.10
N THR A 2 -22.85 -22.21 -32.20
CA THR A 2 -22.52 -22.15 -30.76
C THR A 2 -22.36 -23.56 -30.24
N GLU A 3 -21.28 -23.83 -29.51
CA GLU A 3 -21.00 -25.13 -28.89
C GLU A 3 -20.80 -24.96 -27.39
N LEU A 4 -21.12 -26.00 -26.60
CA LEU A 4 -21.03 -25.99 -25.15
C LEU A 4 -20.03 -27.04 -24.62
N THR A 5 -19.11 -26.59 -23.78
CA THR A 5 -18.29 -27.48 -22.93
C THR A 5 -18.81 -27.46 -21.49
N LEU A 6 -19.10 -28.63 -20.93
CA LEU A 6 -19.33 -28.81 -19.50
C LEU A 6 -17.98 -29.04 -18.83
N LEU A 7 -17.51 -28.11 -18.00
CA LEU A 7 -16.26 -28.23 -17.25
C LEU A 7 -16.55 -28.71 -15.83
N ILE A 8 -15.96 -29.86 -15.47
CA ILE A 8 -16.02 -30.43 -14.12
C ILE A 8 -14.61 -30.52 -13.57
N CYS A 9 -14.33 -29.79 -12.48
CA CYS A 9 -13.07 -29.92 -11.74
C CYS A 9 -13.30 -30.85 -10.54
N THR A 10 -12.47 -31.87 -10.39
CA THR A 10 -12.66 -32.89 -9.36
C THR A 10 -11.34 -33.24 -8.67
N HIS A 11 -11.39 -33.56 -7.38
CA HIS A 11 -10.25 -34.03 -6.59
C HIS A 11 -10.72 -35.18 -5.70
N ASN A 12 -10.27 -36.40 -5.97
CA ASN A 12 -10.55 -37.59 -5.16
C ASN A 12 -12.03 -37.87 -4.85
N ARG A 13 -12.90 -37.78 -5.87
CA ARG A 13 -14.38 -37.89 -5.75
C ARG A 13 -15.02 -38.72 -6.87
N ALA A 14 -14.37 -39.80 -7.28
CA ALA A 14 -14.78 -40.62 -8.42
C ALA A 14 -16.27 -41.05 -8.38
N ASP A 15 -16.79 -41.47 -7.22
CA ASP A 15 -18.19 -41.89 -7.06
C ASP A 15 -19.22 -40.76 -7.29
N LEU A 16 -18.93 -39.55 -6.78
CA LEU A 16 -19.81 -38.39 -6.94
C LEU A 16 -19.78 -37.89 -8.38
N LEU A 17 -18.59 -37.87 -8.99
CA LEU A 17 -18.42 -37.57 -10.40
C LEU A 17 -19.24 -38.51 -11.30
N HIS A 18 -19.29 -39.80 -10.98
CA HIS A 18 -20.13 -40.76 -11.72
C HIS A 18 -21.61 -40.41 -11.66
N LYS A 19 -22.11 -39.98 -10.49
CA LYS A 19 -23.51 -39.54 -10.34
C LYS A 19 -23.79 -38.27 -11.13
N ALA A 20 -22.87 -37.30 -11.11
CA ALA A 20 -22.95 -36.08 -11.91
C ALA A 20 -23.04 -36.41 -13.40
N LEU A 21 -22.12 -37.24 -13.92
CA LEU A 21 -22.09 -37.68 -15.32
C LEU A 21 -23.36 -38.45 -15.72
N ALA A 22 -23.92 -39.27 -14.81
CA ALA A 22 -25.16 -39.99 -15.08
C ALA A 22 -26.36 -39.04 -15.25
N SER A 23 -26.43 -37.96 -14.46
CA SER A 23 -27.48 -36.93 -14.62
C SER A 23 -27.31 -36.13 -15.92
N ILE A 24 -26.08 -35.74 -16.25
CA ILE A 24 -25.74 -35.01 -17.48
C ILE A 24 -26.09 -35.83 -18.74
N ASN A 25 -25.88 -37.14 -18.70
CA ASN A 25 -26.24 -38.02 -19.82
C ASN A 25 -27.74 -38.24 -19.97
N ARG A 26 -28.50 -38.08 -18.88
CA ARG A 26 -29.97 -38.19 -18.89
C ARG A 26 -30.66 -36.92 -19.38
N ALA A 27 -30.05 -35.76 -19.12
CA ALA A 27 -30.60 -34.46 -19.52
C ALA A 27 -30.87 -34.38 -21.03
N GLY A 28 -31.96 -33.71 -21.39
CA GLY A 28 -32.40 -33.51 -22.77
C GLY A 28 -31.31 -32.84 -23.62
N ARG A 29 -31.11 -33.33 -24.85
CA ARG A 29 -30.07 -32.82 -25.75
C ARG A 29 -30.52 -31.50 -26.40
N PRO A 30 -29.73 -30.41 -26.33
CA PRO A 30 -29.99 -29.19 -27.07
C PRO A 30 -29.62 -29.36 -28.55
N ALA A 31 -29.96 -28.39 -29.39
CA ALA A 31 -29.56 -28.40 -30.80
C ALA A 31 -28.05 -28.13 -30.97
N MET A 32 -27.45 -27.35 -30.07
CA MET A 32 -26.00 -27.13 -30.04
C MET A 32 -25.19 -28.37 -29.60
N PRO A 33 -24.01 -28.62 -30.20
CA PRO A 33 -23.11 -29.68 -29.74
C PRO A 33 -22.66 -29.48 -28.28
N VAL A 34 -22.67 -30.56 -27.51
CA VAL A 34 -22.23 -30.58 -26.10
C VAL A 34 -21.09 -31.58 -25.89
N ARG A 35 -20.05 -31.16 -25.17
CA ARG A 35 -18.91 -32.00 -24.77
C ARG A 35 -18.57 -31.82 -23.29
N ILE A 36 -17.91 -32.80 -22.68
CA ILE A 36 -17.50 -32.77 -21.27
C ILE A 36 -15.98 -32.68 -21.19
N LEU A 37 -15.47 -31.76 -20.36
CA LEU A 37 -14.07 -31.70 -19.95
C LEU A 37 -13.99 -31.94 -18.44
N VAL A 38 -13.28 -32.99 -18.04
CA VAL A 38 -12.99 -33.28 -16.64
C VAL A 38 -11.54 -32.89 -16.35
N ALA A 39 -11.35 -31.95 -15.41
CA ALA A 39 -10.05 -31.61 -14.86
C ALA A 39 -9.83 -32.40 -13.56
N ALA A 40 -9.11 -33.51 -13.66
CA ALA A 40 -8.70 -34.33 -12.52
C ALA A 40 -7.54 -33.63 -11.80
N ASN A 41 -7.88 -32.91 -10.74
CA ASN A 41 -6.96 -32.05 -10.01
C ASN A 41 -6.24 -32.84 -8.92
N ALA A 42 -4.96 -33.10 -9.09
CA ALA A 42 -4.11 -33.79 -8.12
C ALA A 42 -4.75 -35.07 -7.52
N CYS A 43 -5.53 -35.80 -8.33
CA CYS A 43 -6.19 -37.02 -7.88
C CYS A 43 -5.17 -38.12 -7.61
N SER A 44 -5.33 -38.80 -6.48
CA SER A 44 -4.57 -39.97 -6.07
C SER A 44 -5.43 -41.24 -6.00
N ASP A 45 -6.75 -41.10 -6.20
CA ASP A 45 -7.69 -42.21 -6.34
C ASP A 45 -7.78 -42.71 -7.80
N ASP A 46 -8.77 -43.55 -8.09
CA ASP A 46 -9.01 -44.14 -9.40
C ASP A 46 -9.82 -43.23 -10.35
N THR A 47 -10.02 -41.95 -10.02
CA THR A 47 -10.80 -40.99 -10.84
C THR A 47 -10.38 -41.02 -12.32
N VAL A 48 -9.08 -40.94 -12.61
CA VAL A 48 -8.58 -40.90 -14.01
C VAL A 48 -8.87 -42.22 -14.73
N ALA A 49 -8.68 -43.36 -14.06
CA ALA A 49 -8.95 -44.67 -14.63
C ALA A 49 -10.45 -44.85 -14.93
N GLN A 50 -11.32 -44.38 -14.04
CA GLN A 50 -12.77 -44.40 -14.26
C GLN A 50 -13.20 -43.49 -15.43
N MET A 51 -12.58 -42.31 -15.60
CA MET A 51 -12.86 -41.44 -16.75
C MET A 51 -12.40 -42.07 -18.07
N GLN A 52 -11.28 -42.78 -18.08
CA GLN A 52 -10.85 -43.56 -19.25
C GLN A 52 -11.83 -44.70 -19.58
N ALA A 53 -12.37 -45.37 -18.55
CA ALA A 53 -13.40 -46.39 -18.72
C ALA A 53 -14.71 -45.80 -19.28
N TYR A 54 -15.12 -44.61 -18.81
CA TYR A 54 -16.25 -43.86 -19.38
C TYR A 54 -16.02 -43.58 -20.87
N GLN A 55 -14.83 -43.09 -21.25
CA GLN A 55 -14.50 -42.78 -22.65
C GLN A 55 -14.59 -44.02 -23.55
N ALA A 56 -14.16 -45.18 -23.07
CA ALA A 56 -14.24 -46.43 -23.82
C ALA A 56 -15.69 -46.88 -24.08
N GLN A 57 -16.63 -46.50 -23.21
CA GLN A 57 -18.03 -46.92 -23.26
C GLN A 57 -18.97 -45.86 -23.85
N GLN A 58 -18.52 -44.61 -24.00
CA GLN A 58 -19.40 -43.48 -24.32
C GLN A 58 -20.16 -43.64 -25.66
N ALA A 59 -19.52 -44.24 -26.67
CA ALA A 59 -20.17 -44.48 -27.97
C ALA A 59 -21.24 -45.60 -27.88
N ALA A 60 -20.96 -46.67 -27.14
CA ALA A 60 -21.88 -47.79 -26.97
C ALA A 60 -23.14 -47.42 -26.18
N ASN A 61 -23.00 -46.51 -25.22
CA ASN A 61 -24.08 -46.06 -24.35
C ASN A 61 -24.75 -44.74 -24.79
N ASN A 62 -24.39 -44.19 -25.95
CA ASN A 62 -24.85 -42.89 -26.45
C ASN A 62 -24.66 -41.73 -25.43
N TRP A 63 -23.54 -41.78 -24.71
CA TRP A 63 -23.15 -40.75 -23.74
C TRP A 63 -22.45 -39.57 -24.43
N LEU A 64 -22.45 -38.41 -23.76
CA LEU A 64 -21.73 -37.23 -24.25
C LEU A 64 -20.22 -37.50 -24.33
N PRO A 65 -19.55 -36.96 -25.36
CA PRO A 65 -18.12 -37.10 -25.51
C PRO A 65 -17.39 -36.42 -24.36
N LEU A 66 -16.54 -37.20 -23.67
CA LEU A 66 -15.76 -36.74 -22.52
C LEU A 66 -14.27 -36.74 -22.84
N ARG A 67 -13.58 -35.70 -22.38
CA ARG A 67 -12.11 -35.62 -22.31
C ARG A 67 -11.70 -35.39 -20.87
N VAL A 68 -10.68 -36.12 -20.41
CA VAL A 68 -10.07 -35.92 -19.09
C VAL A 68 -8.68 -35.31 -19.25
N ILE A 69 -8.33 -34.38 -18.36
CA ILE A 69 -6.99 -33.82 -18.22
C ILE A 69 -6.53 -33.96 -16.77
N THR A 70 -5.23 -34.14 -16.56
CA THR A 70 -4.63 -34.22 -15.23
C THR A 70 -3.94 -32.90 -14.88
N VAL A 71 -4.30 -32.32 -13.75
CA VAL A 71 -3.70 -31.07 -13.25
C VAL A 71 -2.89 -31.40 -12.00
N PRO A 72 -1.54 -31.33 -12.02
CA PRO A 72 -0.71 -31.82 -10.93
C PRO A 72 -0.72 -30.92 -9.69
N THR A 73 -1.05 -29.64 -9.86
CA THR A 73 -1.04 -28.65 -8.78
C THR A 73 -2.39 -28.65 -8.04
N PRO A 74 -2.44 -28.94 -6.73
CA PRO A 74 -3.71 -29.03 -6.00
C PRO A 74 -4.39 -27.66 -5.87
N GLY A 75 -5.71 -27.64 -6.08
CA GLY A 75 -6.58 -26.48 -5.91
C GLY A 75 -7.58 -26.29 -7.06
N LYS A 76 -8.83 -25.94 -6.73
CA LYS A 76 -9.90 -25.73 -7.74
C LYS A 76 -9.52 -24.63 -8.73
N SER A 77 -8.99 -23.50 -8.27
CA SER A 77 -8.53 -22.43 -9.17
C SER A 77 -7.39 -22.88 -10.09
N HIS A 78 -6.48 -23.75 -9.61
CA HIS A 78 -5.44 -24.32 -10.47
C HIS A 78 -6.04 -25.22 -11.55
N ALA A 79 -7.02 -26.04 -11.18
CA ALA A 79 -7.75 -26.88 -12.13
C ALA A 79 -8.47 -26.04 -13.20
N LEU A 80 -9.19 -25.00 -12.78
CA LEU A 80 -9.89 -24.08 -13.67
C LEU A 80 -8.90 -23.36 -14.61
N ASN A 81 -7.82 -22.81 -14.06
CA ASN A 81 -6.84 -22.03 -14.82
C ASN A 81 -6.03 -22.89 -15.82
N GLU A 82 -5.85 -24.18 -15.58
CA GLU A 82 -5.25 -25.10 -16.55
C GLU A 82 -6.26 -25.66 -17.57
N ALA A 83 -7.52 -25.83 -17.18
CA ALA A 83 -8.55 -26.38 -18.05
C ALA A 83 -9.07 -25.36 -19.07
N ILE A 84 -9.35 -24.13 -18.65
CA ILE A 84 -9.98 -23.09 -19.47
C ILE A 84 -9.22 -22.80 -20.77
N PRO A 85 -7.87 -22.66 -20.79
CA PRO A 85 -7.12 -22.44 -22.04
C PRO A 85 -7.27 -23.57 -23.07
N GLN A 86 -7.71 -24.75 -22.64
CA GLN A 86 -7.91 -25.92 -23.51
C GLN A 86 -9.34 -26.02 -24.06
N ILE A 87 -10.23 -25.10 -23.67
CA ILE A 87 -11.62 -25.06 -24.11
C ILE A 87 -11.74 -24.16 -25.34
N GLU A 88 -12.13 -24.75 -26.47
CA GLU A 88 -12.28 -24.01 -27.72
C GLU A 88 -13.70 -23.52 -27.99
N THR A 89 -14.68 -24.06 -27.26
CA THR A 89 -16.11 -23.78 -27.47
C THR A 89 -16.50 -22.37 -27.06
N GLU A 90 -17.57 -21.85 -27.66
CA GLU A 90 -18.08 -20.51 -27.35
C GLU A 90 -18.60 -20.42 -25.90
N LEU A 91 -19.23 -21.48 -25.39
CA LEU A 91 -19.80 -21.55 -24.06
C LEU A 91 -19.08 -22.57 -23.19
N THR A 92 -18.91 -22.24 -21.92
CA THR A 92 -18.47 -23.15 -20.87
C THR A 92 -19.47 -23.12 -19.71
N ALA A 93 -20.08 -24.26 -19.38
CA ALA A 93 -20.89 -24.40 -18.17
C ALA A 93 -20.11 -25.15 -17.09
N PHE A 94 -20.05 -24.59 -15.90
CA PHE A 94 -19.42 -25.21 -14.75
C PHE A 94 -20.43 -26.10 -14.02
N VAL A 95 -20.01 -27.33 -13.76
CA VAL A 95 -20.76 -28.31 -12.97
C VAL A 95 -19.82 -28.85 -11.91
N ASP A 96 -20.21 -28.76 -10.64
CA ASP A 96 -19.42 -29.31 -9.54
C ASP A 96 -19.59 -30.85 -9.48
N ASP A 97 -18.57 -31.55 -9.00
CA ASP A 97 -18.58 -33.02 -8.96
C ASP A 97 -19.57 -33.62 -7.95
N ASP A 98 -20.05 -32.82 -6.99
CA ASP A 98 -21.12 -33.16 -6.05
C ASP A 98 -22.48 -32.57 -6.43
N HIS A 99 -22.68 -32.21 -7.70
CA HIS A 99 -23.97 -31.79 -8.26
C HIS A 99 -24.55 -32.80 -9.25
N ARG A 100 -25.88 -32.88 -9.30
CA ARG A 100 -26.62 -33.41 -10.45
C ARG A 100 -27.35 -32.30 -11.17
N VAL A 101 -27.52 -32.44 -12.48
CA VAL A 101 -28.29 -31.49 -13.30
C VAL A 101 -29.75 -31.92 -13.41
N ASP A 102 -30.65 -30.95 -13.62
CA ASP A 102 -32.05 -31.21 -13.94
C ASP A 102 -32.22 -31.74 -15.38
N ASP A 103 -33.34 -32.40 -15.67
CA ASP A 103 -33.57 -33.04 -16.98
C ASP A 103 -33.58 -32.02 -18.13
N ASP A 104 -34.02 -30.78 -17.87
CA ASP A 104 -34.05 -29.68 -18.86
C ASP A 104 -32.80 -28.79 -18.82
N TYR A 105 -31.77 -29.13 -18.05
CA TYR A 105 -30.61 -28.25 -17.81
C TYR A 105 -29.92 -27.77 -19.08
N LEU A 106 -29.62 -28.67 -20.03
CA LEU A 106 -28.87 -28.33 -21.25
C LEU A 106 -29.71 -27.52 -22.24
N THR A 107 -31.01 -27.82 -22.36
CA THR A 107 -31.94 -27.08 -23.22
C THR A 107 -32.27 -25.71 -22.62
N ALA A 108 -32.29 -25.58 -21.28
CA ALA A 108 -32.42 -24.31 -20.58
C ALA A 108 -31.21 -23.38 -20.82
N ILE A 109 -29.99 -23.92 -20.87
CA ILE A 109 -28.79 -23.14 -21.23
C ILE A 109 -28.93 -22.58 -22.66
N GLU A 110 -29.26 -23.43 -23.63
CA GLU A 110 -29.47 -23.00 -25.03
C GLU A 110 -30.52 -21.89 -25.14
N ARG A 111 -31.65 -22.05 -24.43
CA ARG A 111 -32.72 -21.06 -24.39
C ARG A 111 -32.27 -19.75 -23.77
N ALA A 112 -31.54 -19.78 -22.66
CA ALA A 112 -31.04 -18.59 -21.99
C ALA A 112 -30.05 -17.81 -22.88
N VAL A 113 -29.12 -18.50 -23.52
CA VAL A 113 -28.12 -17.92 -24.42
C VAL A 113 -28.79 -17.28 -25.64
N THR A 114 -29.81 -17.94 -26.19
CA THR A 114 -30.58 -17.42 -27.33
C THR A 114 -31.43 -16.21 -26.94
N THR A 115 -32.02 -16.22 -25.74
CA THR A 115 -32.90 -15.14 -25.25
C THR A 115 -32.11 -13.88 -24.88
N TRP A 116 -30.91 -14.03 -24.33
CA TRP A 116 -30.05 -12.91 -23.92
C TRP A 116 -28.66 -13.03 -24.56
N PRO A 117 -28.53 -12.77 -25.88
CA PRO A 117 -27.26 -12.95 -26.61
C PRO A 117 -26.15 -12.01 -26.13
N ASP A 118 -26.51 -10.84 -25.61
CA ASP A 118 -25.55 -9.82 -25.16
C ASP A 118 -24.89 -10.17 -23.80
N ALA A 119 -25.43 -11.12 -23.03
CA ALA A 119 -24.89 -11.50 -21.74
C ALA A 119 -23.62 -12.38 -21.89
N GLY A 120 -22.55 -12.02 -21.19
CA GLY A 120 -21.32 -12.82 -21.10
C GLY A 120 -21.40 -13.96 -20.08
N LEU A 121 -22.25 -13.80 -19.06
CA LEU A 121 -22.41 -14.72 -17.94
C LEU A 121 -23.89 -15.08 -17.76
N TYR A 122 -24.16 -16.35 -17.45
CA TYR A 122 -25.49 -16.84 -17.09
C TYR A 122 -25.41 -17.65 -15.80
N CYS A 123 -26.40 -17.52 -14.91
CA CYS A 123 -26.48 -18.32 -13.70
C CYS A 123 -27.90 -18.82 -13.46
N GLY A 124 -28.01 -19.95 -12.76
CA GLY A 124 -29.28 -20.62 -12.50
C GLY A 124 -29.48 -20.98 -11.04
N ARG A 125 -30.50 -21.79 -10.76
CA ARG A 125 -30.81 -22.26 -9.39
C ARG A 125 -29.87 -23.40 -8.97
N ILE A 126 -29.44 -23.36 -7.71
CA ILE A 126 -28.78 -24.46 -7.01
C ILE A 126 -29.65 -24.83 -5.83
N LEU A 127 -30.20 -26.04 -5.87
CA LEU A 127 -31.14 -26.57 -4.88
C LEU A 127 -30.50 -27.74 -4.10
N PRO A 128 -30.84 -27.96 -2.83
CA PRO A 128 -30.38 -29.14 -2.11
C PRO A 128 -30.98 -30.43 -2.70
N ASP A 129 -30.16 -31.48 -2.84
CA ASP A 129 -30.59 -32.84 -3.19
C ASP A 129 -30.59 -33.71 -1.93
N TRP A 130 -31.78 -33.88 -1.34
CA TRP A 130 -31.95 -34.63 -0.10
C TRP A 130 -32.06 -36.13 -0.37
N ASP A 131 -31.20 -36.92 0.28
CA ASP A 131 -31.28 -38.39 0.33
C ASP A 131 -31.67 -38.92 1.73
N GLY A 132 -31.90 -38.03 2.70
CA GLY A 132 -32.28 -38.32 4.09
C GLY A 132 -33.03 -37.17 4.79
N ASN A 133 -33.31 -37.33 6.10
CA ASN A 133 -34.02 -36.31 6.89
C ASN A 133 -33.05 -35.24 7.46
N GLU A 134 -33.41 -33.96 7.34
CA GLU A 134 -32.68 -32.85 7.96
C GLU A 134 -32.65 -33.01 9.50
N PRO A 135 -31.47 -32.90 10.16
CA PRO A 135 -31.42 -32.96 11.62
C PRO A 135 -32.27 -31.84 12.23
N THR A 136 -33.10 -32.17 13.20
CA THR A 136 -34.10 -31.26 13.82
C THR A 136 -33.51 -30.00 14.49
N TRP A 137 -32.19 -29.87 14.57
CA TRP A 137 -31.49 -28.71 15.12
C TRP A 137 -30.81 -27.84 14.07
N VAL A 138 -30.69 -28.34 12.84
CA VAL A 138 -30.25 -27.57 11.69
C VAL A 138 -31.49 -26.83 11.20
N HIS A 139 -31.37 -25.51 11.14
CA HIS A 139 -32.48 -24.65 10.77
C HIS A 139 -32.01 -23.68 9.69
N GLU A 140 -32.67 -23.66 8.55
CA GLU A 140 -32.44 -22.66 7.49
C GLU A 140 -33.21 -21.35 7.78
N GLU A 141 -34.31 -21.45 8.53
CA GLU A 141 -35.23 -20.34 8.85
C GLU A 141 -35.46 -20.20 10.37
N GLY A 142 -36.04 -19.07 10.79
CA GLY A 142 -36.39 -18.81 12.20
C GLY A 142 -35.27 -18.29 13.11
N ALA A 143 -35.54 -18.23 14.42
CA ALA A 143 -34.73 -17.52 15.43
C ALA A 143 -33.33 -18.11 15.68
N TYR A 144 -33.10 -19.38 15.31
CA TYR A 144 -31.82 -20.08 15.49
C TYR A 144 -31.24 -20.59 14.17
N ARG A 145 -31.55 -19.93 13.05
CA ARG A 145 -31.03 -20.29 11.74
C ARG A 145 -29.50 -20.32 11.69
N ILE A 146 -28.94 -21.29 10.98
CA ILE A 146 -27.50 -21.46 10.81
C ILE A 146 -27.00 -20.56 9.67
N TYR A 147 -25.93 -19.79 9.92
CA TYR A 147 -25.31 -18.92 8.93
C TYR A 147 -23.78 -19.13 8.87
N PRO A 148 -23.19 -19.28 7.68
CA PRO A 148 -23.85 -19.44 6.37
C PRO A 148 -24.67 -20.73 6.31
N LEU A 149 -25.53 -20.85 5.29
CA LEU A 149 -26.45 -21.98 5.17
C LEU A 149 -25.69 -23.33 5.25
N PRO A 150 -26.26 -24.33 5.95
CA PRO A 150 -25.65 -25.64 6.14
C PRO A 150 -25.43 -26.36 4.80
N VAL A 151 -26.35 -26.19 3.86
CA VAL A 151 -26.25 -26.66 2.47
C VAL A 151 -26.12 -25.46 1.52
N PRO A 152 -25.22 -25.49 0.52
CA PRO A 152 -25.18 -24.45 -0.51
C PRO A 152 -26.50 -24.38 -1.28
N ARG A 153 -27.11 -23.20 -1.32
CA ARG A 153 -28.33 -22.91 -2.07
C ARG A 153 -28.18 -21.56 -2.76
N TYR A 154 -28.57 -21.49 -4.03
CA TYR A 154 -28.66 -20.25 -4.78
C TYR A 154 -30.01 -20.22 -5.51
N ASP A 155 -30.93 -19.40 -5.02
CA ASP A 155 -32.29 -19.32 -5.55
C ASP A 155 -32.77 -17.88 -5.43
N GLN A 156 -32.99 -17.24 -6.57
CA GLN A 156 -33.41 -15.84 -6.67
C GLN A 156 -34.88 -15.68 -7.09
N GLY A 157 -35.65 -16.77 -7.01
CA GLY A 157 -37.05 -16.85 -7.45
C GLY A 157 -37.19 -17.31 -8.90
N MET A 158 -38.44 -17.34 -9.39
CA MET A 158 -38.80 -17.84 -10.72
C MET A 158 -38.75 -16.77 -11.83
N THR A 159 -38.41 -15.53 -11.49
CA THR A 159 -38.38 -14.43 -12.46
C THR A 159 -36.95 -14.22 -12.97
N PRO A 160 -36.70 -14.31 -14.29
CA PRO A 160 -35.41 -13.97 -14.87
C PRO A 160 -35.04 -12.51 -14.61
N LYS A 161 -33.77 -12.23 -14.32
CA LYS A 161 -33.29 -10.86 -14.05
C LYS A 161 -31.80 -10.73 -14.28
N THR A 162 -31.35 -9.51 -14.58
CA THR A 162 -29.92 -9.20 -14.60
C THR A 162 -29.41 -9.14 -13.17
N ILE A 163 -28.29 -9.81 -12.89
CA ILE A 163 -27.61 -9.73 -11.61
C ILE A 163 -26.76 -8.47 -11.58
N SER A 164 -26.90 -7.69 -10.52
CA SER A 164 -25.99 -6.61 -10.14
C SER A 164 -25.59 -6.79 -8.68
N ALA A 165 -24.49 -6.14 -8.26
CA ALA A 165 -24.05 -6.15 -6.87
C ALA A 165 -25.11 -5.58 -5.89
N GLU A 166 -26.03 -4.76 -6.40
CA GLU A 166 -27.09 -4.11 -5.62
C GLU A 166 -28.38 -4.97 -5.50
N VAL A 167 -28.62 -5.87 -6.46
CA VAL A 167 -29.92 -6.54 -6.65
C VAL A 167 -29.97 -7.98 -6.11
N GLY A 168 -28.85 -8.54 -5.63
CA GLY A 168 -28.85 -9.85 -4.97
C GLY A 168 -27.47 -10.49 -4.77
N PRO A 169 -27.43 -11.72 -4.22
CA PRO A 169 -26.17 -12.44 -4.03
C PRO A 169 -25.50 -12.75 -5.38
N ILE A 170 -24.19 -12.51 -5.46
CA ILE A 170 -23.35 -12.89 -6.60
C ILE A 170 -23.35 -14.43 -6.72
N PRO A 171 -23.55 -15.01 -7.92
CA PRO A 171 -23.53 -16.46 -8.09
C PRO A 171 -22.16 -17.06 -7.75
N GLY A 172 -22.16 -18.32 -7.32
CA GLY A 172 -20.96 -19.15 -7.24
C GLY A 172 -20.75 -19.97 -8.52
N GLY A 173 -19.68 -20.75 -8.60
CA GLY A 173 -19.31 -21.50 -9.81
C GLY A 173 -20.23 -22.69 -10.09
N GLY A 174 -20.83 -23.29 -9.08
CA GLY A 174 -21.61 -24.53 -9.20
C GLY A 174 -22.89 -24.47 -10.05
N ASN A 175 -23.24 -23.31 -10.64
CA ASN A 175 -24.22 -23.21 -11.72
C ASN A 175 -24.02 -21.94 -12.56
N LEU A 176 -22.81 -21.79 -13.10
CA LEU A 176 -22.38 -20.65 -13.90
C LEU A 176 -22.07 -21.09 -15.34
N VAL A 177 -22.55 -20.33 -16.32
CA VAL A 177 -22.24 -20.50 -17.74
C VAL A 177 -21.57 -19.24 -18.25
N VAL A 178 -20.46 -19.40 -18.96
CA VAL A 178 -19.54 -18.31 -19.34
C VAL A 178 -19.25 -18.36 -20.82
N ARG A 179 -19.35 -17.20 -21.48
CA ARG A 179 -18.88 -17.03 -22.85
C ARG A 179 -17.37 -16.92 -22.90
N ARG A 180 -16.75 -17.48 -23.94
CA ARG A 180 -15.30 -17.51 -24.11
C ARG A 180 -14.62 -16.13 -23.94
N ARG A 181 -15.20 -15.08 -24.51
CA ARG A 181 -14.68 -13.69 -24.41
C ARG A 181 -14.50 -13.21 -22.96
N VAL A 182 -15.29 -13.76 -22.02
CA VAL A 182 -15.18 -13.38 -20.61
C VAL A 182 -13.91 -13.93 -19.97
N PHE A 183 -13.37 -15.07 -20.42
CA PHE A 183 -12.09 -15.57 -19.91
C PHE A 183 -10.93 -14.65 -20.27
N GLU A 184 -10.94 -14.09 -21.47
CA GLU A 184 -9.97 -13.08 -21.91
C GLU A 184 -10.16 -11.77 -21.16
N LEU A 185 -11.41 -11.35 -20.94
CA LEU A 185 -11.72 -10.12 -20.23
C LEU A 185 -11.41 -10.20 -18.74
N ALA A 186 -11.80 -11.26 -18.04
CA ALA A 186 -11.70 -11.38 -16.59
C ALA A 186 -10.33 -11.93 -16.15
N GLY A 187 -9.63 -12.68 -17.01
CA GLY A 187 -8.35 -13.31 -16.71
C GLY A 187 -8.50 -14.60 -15.90
N GLN A 188 -7.46 -14.97 -15.15
CA GLN A 188 -7.44 -16.20 -14.37
C GLN A 188 -8.27 -16.11 -13.08
N PHE A 189 -8.80 -17.24 -12.62
CA PHE A 189 -9.41 -17.38 -11.30
C PHE A 189 -8.36 -17.15 -10.21
N SER A 190 -8.72 -16.44 -9.14
CA SER A 190 -7.81 -16.20 -8.03
C SER A 190 -7.40 -17.52 -7.37
N THR A 191 -6.11 -17.84 -7.42
CA THR A 191 -5.52 -19.00 -6.73
C THR A 191 -5.42 -18.78 -5.22
N GLU A 192 -5.59 -17.56 -4.73
CA GLU A 192 -5.59 -17.24 -3.31
C GLU A 192 -6.95 -17.42 -2.61
N LEU A 193 -8.03 -17.44 -3.38
CA LEU A 193 -9.42 -17.53 -2.89
C LEU A 193 -10.05 -18.91 -3.09
N GLY A 194 -9.47 -19.72 -3.99
CA GLY A 194 -9.97 -21.05 -4.30
C GLY A 194 -9.68 -22.08 -3.22
N PRO A 195 -10.52 -23.12 -3.09
CA PRO A 195 -10.27 -24.23 -2.21
C PRO A 195 -9.07 -25.07 -2.68
N VAL A 196 -8.34 -25.65 -1.72
CA VAL A 196 -7.22 -26.59 -1.94
C VAL A 196 -7.57 -27.94 -1.30
N GLY A 197 -7.72 -28.96 -2.13
CA GLY A 197 -8.19 -30.28 -1.70
C GLY A 197 -9.66 -30.23 -1.26
N HIS A 198 -9.95 -30.65 -0.03
CA HIS A 198 -11.30 -30.65 0.56
C HIS A 198 -11.49 -29.57 1.64
N ASP A 199 -10.77 -28.45 1.57
CA ASP A 199 -11.01 -27.36 2.51
C ASP A 199 -12.36 -26.66 2.25
N LEU A 200 -12.85 -25.95 3.27
CA LEU A 200 -14.15 -25.26 3.22
C LEU A 200 -14.02 -23.79 2.80
N GLY A 201 -12.86 -23.45 2.24
CA GLY A 201 -12.58 -22.16 1.62
C GLY A 201 -13.36 -22.01 0.31
N GLY A 202 -13.36 -20.81 -0.25
CA GLY A 202 -13.99 -20.54 -1.54
C GLY A 202 -14.52 -19.13 -1.65
N GLY A 203 -14.45 -18.57 -2.84
CA GLY A 203 -14.73 -17.17 -3.15
C GLY A 203 -14.14 -16.71 -4.47
N GLU A 204 -13.28 -17.52 -5.08
CA GLU A 204 -12.74 -17.37 -6.44
C GLU A 204 -13.84 -17.22 -7.49
N ASP A 205 -14.94 -17.99 -7.39
CA ASP A 205 -16.01 -17.92 -8.37
C ASP A 205 -16.76 -16.59 -8.30
N SER A 206 -17.12 -16.17 -7.08
CA SER A 206 -17.82 -14.90 -6.86
C SER A 206 -16.92 -13.70 -7.13
N GLU A 207 -15.62 -13.80 -6.83
CA GLU A 207 -14.64 -12.79 -7.21
C GLU A 207 -14.50 -12.70 -8.74
N TYR A 208 -14.41 -13.83 -9.43
CA TYR A 208 -14.33 -13.89 -10.89
C TYR A 208 -15.56 -13.25 -11.56
N VAL A 209 -16.76 -13.62 -11.10
CA VAL A 209 -18.02 -13.04 -11.60
C VAL A 209 -18.07 -11.54 -11.32
N LEU A 210 -17.71 -11.11 -10.10
CA LEU A 210 -17.69 -9.69 -9.74
C LEU A 210 -16.70 -8.92 -10.62
N ARG A 211 -15.48 -9.44 -10.79
CA ARG A 211 -14.43 -8.85 -11.64
C ARG A 211 -14.88 -8.74 -13.10
N ALA A 212 -15.51 -9.77 -13.66
CA ALA A 212 -16.09 -9.72 -15.00
C ALA A 212 -17.17 -8.64 -15.12
N MET A 213 -18.08 -8.56 -14.14
CA MET A 213 -19.14 -7.55 -14.11
C MET A 213 -18.58 -6.12 -13.95
N THR A 214 -17.58 -5.92 -13.10
CA THR A 214 -16.88 -4.63 -12.93
C THR A 214 -16.11 -4.21 -14.18
N ARG A 215 -15.76 -5.17 -15.05
CA ARG A 215 -15.17 -4.94 -16.39
C ARG A 215 -16.22 -4.80 -17.50
N GLY A 216 -17.50 -4.66 -17.15
CA GLY A 216 -18.59 -4.32 -18.07
C GLY A 216 -19.41 -5.50 -18.60
N GLU A 217 -19.15 -6.74 -18.17
CA GLU A 217 -19.93 -7.89 -18.63
C GLU A 217 -21.26 -8.05 -17.88
N ARG A 218 -22.28 -8.49 -18.62
CA ARG A 218 -23.62 -8.71 -18.07
C ARG A 218 -23.76 -10.15 -17.57
N CYS A 219 -24.20 -10.29 -16.32
CA CYS A 219 -24.60 -11.56 -15.71
C CYS A 219 -26.12 -11.70 -15.67
N GLN A 220 -26.67 -12.73 -16.31
CA GLN A 220 -28.10 -12.98 -16.44
C GLN A 220 -28.53 -14.18 -15.60
N TYR A 221 -29.49 -13.98 -14.69
CA TYR A 221 -30.13 -15.06 -13.96
C TYR A 221 -31.26 -15.68 -14.78
N ALA A 222 -31.16 -16.99 -15.00
CA ALA A 222 -32.11 -17.82 -15.73
C ALA A 222 -32.58 -18.97 -14.83
N PRO A 223 -33.80 -18.90 -14.25
CA PRO A 223 -34.27 -19.83 -13.22
C PRO A 223 -34.46 -21.26 -13.72
N ASP A 224 -34.60 -21.46 -15.03
CA ASP A 224 -34.80 -22.79 -15.64
C ASP A 224 -33.49 -23.58 -15.74
N ILE A 225 -32.33 -22.93 -15.56
CA ILE A 225 -31.05 -23.63 -15.44
C ILE A 225 -30.95 -24.14 -14.01
N VAL A 226 -31.19 -25.43 -13.77
CA VAL A 226 -31.26 -26.00 -12.41
C VAL A 226 -30.19 -27.07 -12.18
N GLN A 227 -29.49 -26.96 -11.05
CA GLN A 227 -28.62 -28.01 -10.51
C GLN A 227 -29.04 -28.34 -9.08
N HIS A 228 -28.85 -29.59 -8.69
CA HIS A 228 -29.09 -30.07 -7.33
C HIS A 228 -27.77 -30.50 -6.67
N HIS A 229 -27.48 -29.96 -5.49
CA HIS A 229 -26.28 -30.26 -4.72
C HIS A 229 -26.53 -31.42 -3.77
N TYR A 230 -25.76 -32.51 -3.89
CA TYR A 230 -25.86 -33.67 -3.01
C TYR A 230 -25.63 -33.28 -1.54
N VAL A 231 -26.59 -33.62 -0.67
CA VAL A 231 -26.50 -33.30 0.77
C VAL A 231 -25.93 -34.48 1.54
N ASP A 232 -24.64 -34.42 1.82
CA ASP A 232 -23.99 -35.38 2.71
C ASP A 232 -24.33 -35.07 4.18
N THR A 233 -25.01 -36.00 4.85
CA THR A 233 -25.44 -35.85 6.25
C THR A 233 -24.27 -35.75 7.24
N GLU A 234 -23.07 -36.23 6.90
CA GLU A 234 -21.87 -36.06 7.72
C GLU A 234 -21.43 -34.58 7.78
N ARG A 235 -21.77 -33.79 6.75
CA ARG A 235 -21.53 -32.33 6.71
C ARG A 235 -22.47 -31.56 7.63
N LEU A 236 -23.52 -32.18 8.18
CA LEU A 236 -24.48 -31.56 9.08
C LEU A 236 -24.10 -31.72 10.57
N GLN A 237 -22.84 -32.08 10.87
CA GLN A 237 -22.32 -32.11 12.23
C GLN A 237 -21.88 -30.72 12.72
N LEU A 238 -22.05 -30.45 14.02
CA LEU A 238 -21.71 -29.15 14.63
C LEU A 238 -20.25 -28.73 14.39
N GLY A 239 -19.29 -29.66 14.52
CA GLY A 239 -17.88 -29.36 14.27
C GLY A 239 -17.62 -28.91 12.82
N TYR A 240 -18.28 -29.57 11.85
CA TYR A 240 -18.20 -29.18 10.44
C TYR A 240 -18.82 -27.80 10.21
N LEU A 241 -20.01 -27.54 10.75
CA LEU A 241 -20.68 -26.24 10.61
C LEU A 241 -19.89 -25.09 11.23
N LEU A 242 -19.22 -25.29 12.37
CA LEU A 242 -18.31 -24.29 12.96
C LEU A 242 -17.14 -23.99 12.02
N LYS A 243 -16.50 -25.03 11.47
CA LYS A 243 -15.39 -24.88 10.51
C LYS A 243 -15.85 -24.20 9.23
N LYS A 244 -17.02 -24.58 8.70
CA LYS A 244 -17.65 -23.98 7.52
C LYS A 244 -17.96 -22.51 7.75
N SER A 245 -18.58 -22.18 8.89
CA SER A 245 -18.90 -20.79 9.24
C SER A 245 -17.66 -19.92 9.32
N TYR A 246 -16.58 -20.39 9.94
CA TYR A 246 -15.31 -19.67 9.96
C TYR A 246 -14.72 -19.48 8.56
N GLN A 247 -14.54 -20.56 7.79
CA GLN A 247 -13.84 -20.49 6.50
C GLN A 247 -14.62 -19.71 5.44
N ARG A 248 -15.95 -19.87 5.41
CA ARG A 248 -16.78 -19.21 4.40
C ARG A 248 -16.91 -17.72 4.67
N THR A 249 -17.13 -17.29 5.91
CA THR A 249 -17.18 -15.85 6.20
C THR A 249 -15.82 -15.17 6.12
N ARG A 250 -14.73 -15.88 6.45
CA ARG A 250 -13.36 -15.43 6.15
C ARG A 250 -13.18 -15.16 4.66
N SER A 251 -13.57 -16.10 3.80
CA SER A 251 -13.42 -15.96 2.35
C SER A 251 -14.32 -14.86 1.78
N THR A 252 -15.59 -14.77 2.20
CA THR A 252 -16.50 -13.69 1.76
C THR A 252 -16.03 -12.29 2.22
N ALA A 253 -15.50 -12.18 3.43
CA ALA A 253 -14.96 -10.91 3.94
C ALA A 253 -13.66 -10.51 3.23
N ARG A 254 -12.88 -11.47 2.70
CA ARG A 254 -11.71 -11.17 1.85
C ARG A 254 -12.07 -10.47 0.55
N ILE A 255 -13.21 -10.84 -0.05
CA ILE A 255 -13.67 -10.25 -1.31
C ILE A 255 -13.97 -8.76 -1.13
N HIS A 256 -14.54 -8.33 -0.01
CA HIS A 256 -15.04 -6.96 0.16
C HIS A 256 -14.26 -6.10 1.18
N GLY A 257 -13.36 -6.70 1.96
CA GLY A 257 -12.69 -5.95 3.03
C GLY A 257 -11.59 -5.02 2.51
N GLY A 258 -11.26 -3.99 3.30
CA GLY A 258 -10.16 -3.04 3.03
C GLY A 258 -8.91 -3.23 3.91
N GLY A 259 -8.66 -4.42 4.47
CA GLY A 259 -7.48 -4.69 5.31
C GLY A 259 -7.60 -4.29 6.78
N SER A 260 -8.63 -3.52 7.12
CA SER A 260 -8.94 -3.10 8.50
C SER A 260 -10.15 -3.84 9.04
N VAL A 261 -10.10 -4.20 10.33
CA VAL A 261 -11.22 -4.83 11.04
C VAL A 261 -12.09 -3.73 11.67
N PRO A 262 -13.35 -3.57 11.26
CA PRO A 262 -14.25 -2.59 11.86
C PRO A 262 -14.44 -2.82 13.36
N LEU A 263 -14.47 -1.75 14.17
CA LEU A 263 -14.60 -1.85 15.63
C LEU A 263 -15.87 -2.60 16.08
N TYR A 264 -16.97 -2.48 15.33
CA TYR A 264 -18.20 -3.20 15.64
C TYR A 264 -18.04 -4.73 15.57
N MET A 265 -17.06 -5.24 14.82
CA MET A 265 -16.78 -6.68 14.77
C MET A 265 -16.21 -7.20 16.08
N TRP A 266 -15.40 -6.40 16.79
CA TRP A 266 -14.93 -6.75 18.14
C TRP A 266 -16.08 -6.78 19.15
N ARG A 267 -17.02 -5.82 19.04
CA ARG A 267 -18.26 -5.84 19.83
C ARG A 267 -19.10 -7.08 19.52
N LYS A 268 -19.30 -7.38 18.23
CA LYS A 268 -20.02 -8.57 17.72
C LYS A 268 -19.40 -9.85 18.27
N LEU A 269 -18.07 -9.97 18.24
CA LEU A 269 -17.34 -11.10 18.79
C LEU A 269 -17.54 -11.23 20.31
N ALA A 270 -17.44 -10.12 21.05
CA ALA A 270 -17.65 -10.11 22.50
C ALA A 270 -19.08 -10.53 22.89
N GLU A 271 -20.08 -10.02 22.18
CA GLU A 271 -21.49 -10.35 22.38
C GLU A 271 -21.78 -11.83 22.09
N TYR A 272 -21.31 -12.34 20.96
CA TYR A 272 -21.51 -13.75 20.59
C TYR A 272 -20.72 -14.69 21.50
N GLY A 273 -19.50 -14.31 21.89
CA GLY A 273 -18.69 -15.04 22.86
C GLY A 273 -19.35 -15.10 24.24
N PHE A 274 -19.93 -14.00 24.70
CA PHE A 274 -20.70 -13.97 25.95
C PHE A 274 -21.91 -14.93 25.88
N HIS A 275 -22.75 -14.81 24.86
CA HIS A 275 -23.92 -15.69 24.73
C HIS A 275 -23.58 -17.16 24.47
N SER A 276 -22.42 -17.43 23.85
CA SER A 276 -21.87 -18.79 23.67
C SER A 276 -21.58 -19.49 24.99
N VAL A 277 -21.14 -18.74 26.01
CA VAL A 277 -20.78 -19.28 27.34
C VAL A 277 -21.99 -19.28 28.28
N PHE A 278 -22.75 -18.19 28.33
CA PHE A 278 -23.73 -17.95 29.39
C PHE A 278 -25.19 -18.28 29.04
N SER A 279 -25.52 -18.68 27.82
CA SER A 279 -26.90 -19.08 27.49
C SER A 279 -27.28 -20.39 28.18
N LEU A 280 -28.50 -20.54 28.70
CA LEU A 280 -28.96 -21.79 29.35
C LEU A 280 -29.59 -22.79 28.37
N SER A 281 -30.03 -22.33 27.19
CA SER A 281 -30.58 -23.19 26.13
C SER A 281 -29.47 -23.76 25.24
N TRP A 282 -29.48 -25.08 25.03
CA TRP A 282 -28.54 -25.76 24.14
C TRP A 282 -28.67 -25.32 22.67
N ALA A 283 -29.89 -25.07 22.20
CA ALA A 283 -30.13 -24.52 20.86
C ALA A 283 -29.50 -23.12 20.71
N LYS A 284 -29.70 -22.27 21.73
CA LYS A 284 -29.13 -20.91 21.76
C LYS A 284 -27.59 -20.92 21.84
N ARG A 285 -27.00 -21.81 22.65
CA ARG A 285 -25.53 -21.98 22.72
C ARG A 285 -24.94 -22.36 21.37
N ARG A 286 -25.48 -23.41 20.72
CA ARG A 286 -25.01 -23.86 19.40
C ARG A 286 -25.11 -22.77 18.34
N PHE A 287 -26.22 -22.04 18.31
CA PHE A 287 -26.38 -20.88 17.45
C PHE A 287 -25.25 -19.86 17.65
N PHE A 288 -24.97 -19.47 18.91
CA PHE A 288 -23.90 -18.49 19.18
C PHE A 288 -22.49 -19.03 18.93
N TRP A 289 -22.24 -20.34 19.06
CA TRP A 289 -20.96 -20.93 18.64
C TRP A 289 -20.72 -20.75 17.14
N VAL A 290 -21.72 -21.06 16.31
CA VAL A 290 -21.69 -20.86 14.86
C VAL A 290 -21.48 -19.37 14.52
N ARG A 291 -22.19 -18.46 15.20
CA ARG A 291 -22.03 -17.01 15.02
C ARG A 291 -20.66 -16.49 15.47
N THR A 292 -20.09 -17.05 16.53
CA THR A 292 -18.75 -16.70 17.02
C THR A 292 -17.68 -17.15 16.03
N ALA A 293 -17.78 -18.39 15.52
CA ALA A 293 -16.90 -18.89 14.47
C ALA A 293 -16.99 -18.02 13.20
N ALA A 294 -18.20 -17.66 12.78
CA ALA A 294 -18.43 -16.74 11.66
C ALA A 294 -17.80 -15.35 11.90
N ALA A 295 -17.95 -14.76 13.08
CA ALA A 295 -17.37 -13.45 13.40
C ALA A 295 -15.83 -13.49 13.44
N LEU A 296 -15.23 -14.57 13.96
CA LEU A 296 -13.78 -14.79 13.90
C LEU A 296 -13.31 -14.94 12.45
N GLY A 297 -14.08 -15.64 11.61
CA GLY A 297 -13.85 -15.76 10.19
C GLY A 297 -13.85 -14.40 9.50
N GLU A 298 -14.88 -13.58 9.69
CA GLU A 298 -14.99 -12.22 9.14
C GLU A 298 -13.80 -11.34 9.57
N ILE A 299 -13.43 -11.35 10.85
CA ILE A 299 -12.28 -10.58 11.38
C ILE A 299 -10.98 -11.01 10.68
N GLN A 300 -10.77 -12.32 10.53
CA GLN A 300 -9.60 -12.81 9.80
C GLN A 300 -9.66 -12.40 8.33
N GLY A 301 -10.83 -12.53 7.69
CA GLY A 301 -11.01 -12.16 6.29
C GLY A 301 -10.73 -10.68 6.04
N HIS A 302 -11.20 -9.78 6.90
CA HIS A 302 -10.88 -8.35 6.85
C HIS A 302 -9.40 -8.04 7.02
N ARG A 303 -8.66 -8.81 7.82
CA ARG A 303 -7.20 -8.65 7.94
C ARG A 303 -6.47 -9.12 6.68
N GLU A 304 -7.02 -10.12 6.01
CA GLU A 304 -6.45 -10.74 4.82
C GLU A 304 -6.86 -10.05 3.52
N SER A 305 -7.92 -9.26 3.54
CA SER A 305 -8.46 -8.54 2.38
C SER A 305 -7.67 -7.29 2.01
N GLY A 306 -6.73 -6.87 2.86
CA GLY A 306 -5.95 -5.66 2.61
C GLY A 306 -4.92 -5.88 1.53
N PHE A 307 -4.69 -4.87 0.69
CA PHE A 307 -3.64 -4.87 -0.34
C PHE A 307 -2.21 -4.88 0.23
N ARG A 308 -2.10 -4.86 1.57
CA ARG A 308 -0.84 -4.85 2.30
C ARG A 308 -0.45 -6.27 2.67
N GLY A 309 0.20 -6.95 1.74
CA GLY A 309 0.86 -8.22 2.03
C GLY A 309 1.86 -8.05 3.18
N LYS A 310 1.83 -8.94 4.16
CA LYS A 310 2.93 -9.11 5.15
C LYS A 310 3.56 -10.50 5.03
N ARG A 311 3.31 -11.18 3.90
CA ARG A 311 3.57 -12.61 3.72
C ARG A 311 4.77 -12.80 2.81
N LEU A 312 5.97 -12.62 3.37
CA LEU A 312 7.13 -13.31 2.84
C LEU A 312 7.62 -14.27 3.91
N ASN A 313 7.68 -15.56 3.55
CA ASN A 313 8.30 -16.57 4.41
C ASN A 313 9.82 -16.37 4.35
N LEU A 314 10.32 -15.43 5.16
CA LEU A 314 11.72 -15.06 5.22
C LEU A 314 12.35 -15.58 6.50
N PRO A 315 13.65 -15.92 6.48
CA PRO A 315 14.37 -16.30 7.69
C PRO A 315 14.23 -15.20 8.77
N PRO A 316 14.26 -15.60 10.06
CA PRO A 316 14.14 -14.67 11.17
C PRO A 316 15.28 -13.65 11.15
N ASP A 317 14.95 -12.38 11.38
CA ASP A 317 15.93 -11.31 11.48
C ASP A 317 16.59 -11.35 12.87
N ALA A 318 17.83 -11.83 12.94
CA ALA A 318 18.60 -11.92 14.18
C ALA A 318 18.77 -10.57 14.90
N GLY A 319 18.79 -9.46 14.15
CA GLY A 319 18.78 -8.12 14.72
C GLY A 319 17.46 -7.82 15.44
N ILE A 320 16.34 -8.18 14.82
CA ILE A 320 15.00 -8.01 15.43
C ILE A 320 14.81 -8.93 16.63
N LEU A 321 15.26 -10.19 16.57
CA LEU A 321 15.21 -11.10 17.72
C LEU A 321 15.93 -10.53 18.94
N ARG A 322 17.08 -9.87 18.75
CA ARG A 322 17.79 -9.20 19.85
C ARG A 322 17.02 -8.00 20.40
N VAL A 323 16.32 -7.26 19.54
CA VAL A 323 15.46 -6.16 19.98
C VAL A 323 14.27 -6.70 20.78
N GLU A 324 13.67 -7.82 20.37
CA GLU A 324 12.59 -8.48 21.11
C GLU A 324 13.08 -9.03 22.45
N ALA A 325 14.23 -9.69 22.48
CA ALA A 325 14.86 -10.13 23.72
C ALA A 325 15.15 -8.96 24.68
N LEU A 326 15.65 -7.83 24.16
CA LEU A 326 15.83 -6.62 24.94
C LEU A 326 14.51 -6.08 25.49
N ALA A 327 13.43 -6.13 24.72
CA ALA A 327 12.10 -5.70 25.18
C ALA A 327 11.62 -6.56 26.36
N ILE A 328 11.76 -7.89 26.25
CA ILE A 328 11.40 -8.85 27.31
C ILE A 328 12.24 -8.61 28.56
N ALA A 329 13.57 -8.48 28.41
CA ALA A 329 14.48 -8.22 29.53
C ALA A 329 14.17 -6.89 30.22
N THR A 330 13.87 -5.84 29.45
CA THR A 330 13.48 -4.52 29.96
C THR A 330 12.17 -4.60 30.74
N ALA A 331 11.16 -5.30 30.20
CA ALA A 331 9.88 -5.50 30.89
C ALA A 331 10.04 -6.30 32.20
N ALA A 332 10.89 -7.34 32.21
CA ALA A 332 11.22 -8.09 33.42
C ALA A 332 11.90 -7.20 34.47
N CYS A 333 12.85 -6.33 34.06
CA CYS A 333 13.47 -5.36 34.96
C CYS A 333 12.44 -4.38 35.56
N GLY A 334 11.45 -3.94 34.75
CA GLY A 334 10.36 -3.10 35.24
C GLY A 334 9.48 -3.81 36.28
N LEU A 335 9.13 -5.08 36.05
CA LEU A 335 8.38 -5.89 37.01
C LEU A 335 9.16 -6.14 38.31
N ILE A 336 10.45 -6.47 38.21
CA ILE A 336 11.30 -6.65 39.41
C ILE A 336 11.41 -5.33 40.17
N ALA A 337 11.64 -4.21 39.47
CA ALA A 337 11.66 -2.88 40.07
C ALA A 337 10.34 -2.58 40.81
N TRP A 338 9.18 -2.93 40.23
CA TRP A 338 7.87 -2.71 40.84
C TRP A 338 7.70 -3.43 42.18
N PHE A 339 8.16 -4.67 42.28
CA PHE A 339 8.04 -5.46 43.51
C PHE A 339 9.15 -5.15 44.52
N ALA A 340 10.40 -5.03 44.06
CA ALA A 340 11.57 -4.78 44.92
C ALA A 340 11.52 -3.40 45.61
N SER A 341 10.84 -2.41 45.02
CA SER A 341 10.70 -1.08 45.61
C SER A 341 9.66 -0.98 46.73
N GLY A 342 8.88 -2.04 47.01
CA GLY A 342 7.90 -2.03 48.10
C GLY A 342 6.98 -0.81 48.06
N ASP A 343 6.78 -0.15 49.20
CA ASP A 343 5.99 1.09 49.27
C ASP A 343 6.75 2.34 48.77
N ALA A 344 8.09 2.28 48.69
CA ALA A 344 8.92 3.40 48.24
C ALA A 344 8.65 3.80 46.79
N ARG A 345 8.10 2.89 45.95
CA ARG A 345 7.67 3.22 44.58
C ARG A 345 6.70 4.41 44.52
N TRP A 346 5.83 4.54 45.51
CA TRP A 346 4.83 5.60 45.53
C TRP A 346 5.45 6.98 45.82
N ALA A 347 6.56 7.02 46.56
CA ALA A 347 7.30 8.25 46.85
C ALA A 347 7.94 8.88 45.59
N GLY A 348 8.21 8.08 44.56
CA GLY A 348 8.66 8.57 43.25
C GLY A 348 7.53 8.69 42.22
N LEU A 349 6.64 7.68 42.16
CA LEU A 349 5.61 7.58 41.13
C LEU A 349 4.53 8.65 41.29
N LEU A 350 4.06 8.95 42.51
CA LEU A 350 3.00 9.94 42.72
C LEU A 350 3.46 11.36 42.36
N PRO A 351 4.63 11.85 42.79
CA PRO A 351 5.14 13.15 42.34
C PRO A 351 5.33 13.21 40.81
N ALA A 352 5.92 12.17 40.21
CA ALA A 352 6.12 12.12 38.76
C ALA A 352 4.79 12.13 37.99
N ALA A 353 3.80 11.37 38.45
CA ALA A 353 2.45 11.36 37.87
C ALA A 353 1.72 12.69 38.07
N GLY A 354 1.88 13.34 39.22
CA GLY A 354 1.33 14.67 39.49
C GLY A 354 1.88 15.71 38.52
N VAL A 355 3.20 15.80 38.38
CA VAL A 355 3.86 16.73 37.46
C VAL A 355 3.50 16.41 35.99
N ALA A 356 3.49 15.12 35.62
CA ALA A 356 3.09 14.69 34.28
C ALA A 356 1.62 15.03 33.98
N GLY A 357 0.72 14.88 34.96
CA GLY A 357 -0.68 15.24 34.86
C GLY A 357 -0.88 16.74 34.63
N VAL A 358 -0.23 17.58 35.44
CA VAL A 358 -0.25 19.04 35.28
C VAL A 358 0.34 19.47 33.93
N GLY A 359 1.50 18.91 33.55
CA GLY A 359 2.15 19.20 32.27
C GLY A 359 1.28 18.79 31.07
N THR A 360 0.64 17.63 31.13
CA THR A 360 -0.27 17.15 30.08
C THR A 360 -1.51 18.02 29.99
N ALA A 361 -2.12 18.38 31.12
CA ALA A 361 -3.28 19.27 31.16
C ALA A 361 -2.97 20.66 30.61
N ALA A 362 -1.79 21.22 30.95
CA ALA A 362 -1.33 22.49 30.40
C ALA A 362 -1.11 22.41 28.87
N LEU A 363 -0.45 21.35 28.40
CA LEU A 363 -0.22 21.11 26.97
C LEU A 363 -1.52 20.91 26.19
N LEU A 364 -2.46 20.14 26.73
CA LEU A 364 -3.77 19.92 26.11
C LEU A 364 -4.59 21.21 26.07
N THR A 365 -4.65 21.95 27.18
CA THR A 365 -5.35 23.25 27.23
C THR A 365 -4.79 24.21 26.19
N LYS A 366 -3.46 24.35 26.12
CA LYS A 366 -2.80 25.17 25.09
C LYS A 366 -3.17 24.68 23.68
N SER A 367 -3.07 23.38 23.44
CA SER A 367 -3.36 22.77 22.14
C SER A 367 -4.80 23.05 21.68
N LEU A 368 -5.78 23.03 22.59
CA LEU A 368 -7.19 23.31 22.29
C LEU A 368 -7.43 24.80 22.00
N LEU A 369 -6.76 25.69 22.74
CA LEU A 369 -6.84 27.15 22.51
C LEU A 369 -6.29 27.51 21.12
N ASP A 370 -5.13 26.97 20.74
CA ASP A 370 -4.51 27.25 19.44
C ASP A 370 -5.28 26.58 18.29
N PHE A 371 -5.85 25.38 18.51
CA PHE A 371 -6.66 24.69 17.51
C PHE A 371 -7.88 25.52 17.07
N SER A 372 -8.49 26.28 17.99
CA SER A 372 -9.63 27.15 17.70
C SER A 372 -9.34 28.29 16.71
N GLN A 373 -8.05 28.59 16.47
CA GLN A 373 -7.60 29.74 15.68
C GLN A 373 -7.19 29.36 14.23
N THR A 374 -7.26 28.07 13.84
CA THR A 374 -6.59 27.57 12.62
C THR A 374 -7.48 26.98 11.50
N GLY A 375 -8.81 27.22 11.50
CA GLY A 375 -9.58 27.31 10.23
C GLY A 375 -10.85 26.43 10.05
N PRO A 376 -11.85 26.85 9.22
CA PRO A 376 -13.22 26.33 9.27
C PRO A 376 -13.90 25.98 7.90
N ARG A 377 -13.57 24.85 7.25
CA ARG A 377 -14.43 24.24 6.20
C ARG A 377 -14.59 22.71 6.33
N ILE A 378 -13.53 21.96 6.62
CA ILE A 378 -13.63 20.55 7.09
C ILE A 378 -14.24 20.46 8.51
N ARG A 379 -14.29 21.58 9.21
CA ARG A 379 -14.80 21.68 10.59
C ARG A 379 -16.23 21.17 10.70
N GLU A 380 -17.11 21.48 9.76
CA GLU A 380 -18.50 21.02 9.83
C GLU A 380 -18.60 19.51 9.68
N GLU A 381 -17.91 18.91 8.71
CA GLU A 381 -17.87 17.45 8.55
C GLU A 381 -17.30 16.76 9.81
N VAL A 382 -16.22 17.31 10.38
CA VAL A 382 -15.62 16.79 11.62
C VAL A 382 -16.54 16.96 12.82
N LEU A 383 -17.15 18.13 12.97
CA LEU A 383 -18.07 18.44 14.07
C LEU A 383 -19.42 17.75 13.92
N THR A 384 -19.84 17.32 12.74
CA THR A 384 -21.12 16.63 12.57
C THR A 384 -20.93 15.12 12.64
N HIS A 385 -19.89 14.59 11.98
CA HIS A 385 -19.74 13.15 11.76
C HIS A 385 -18.58 12.50 12.55
N TYR A 386 -17.59 13.28 13.02
CA TYR A 386 -16.38 12.73 13.64
C TYR A 386 -16.11 13.18 15.10
N GLN A 387 -17.04 13.87 15.78
CA GLN A 387 -16.84 14.38 17.14
C GLN A 387 -16.25 13.34 18.11
N ARG A 388 -16.87 12.15 18.17
CA ARG A 388 -16.43 11.05 19.05
C ARG A 388 -15.04 10.54 18.67
N TYR A 389 -14.74 10.51 17.38
CA TYR A 389 -13.44 10.06 16.87
C TYR A 389 -12.35 11.10 17.16
N THR A 390 -12.66 12.39 17.05
CA THR A 390 -11.76 13.49 17.45
C THR A 390 -11.47 13.48 18.94
N LEU A 391 -12.48 13.29 19.80
CA LEU A 391 -12.27 13.13 21.25
C LEU A 391 -11.39 11.92 21.56
N PHE A 392 -11.60 10.79 20.88
CA PHE A 392 -10.75 9.62 20.99
C PHE A 392 -9.29 9.92 20.58
N ALA A 393 -9.08 10.59 19.44
CA ALA A 393 -7.75 10.93 18.96
C ALA A 393 -7.01 11.86 19.93
N LEU A 394 -7.69 12.89 20.45
CA LEU A 394 -7.16 13.79 21.47
C LEU A 394 -6.83 13.07 22.77
N ALA A 395 -7.75 12.26 23.30
CA ALA A 395 -7.52 11.49 24.52
C ALA A 395 -6.31 10.54 24.37
N ARG A 396 -6.19 9.88 23.21
CA ARG A 396 -5.06 9.01 22.90
C ARG A 396 -3.73 9.75 22.89
N LEU A 397 -3.64 10.90 22.22
CA LEU A 397 -2.40 11.69 22.18
C LEU A 397 -2.05 12.29 23.54
N SER A 398 -3.06 12.73 24.31
CA SER A 398 -2.87 13.19 25.69
C SER A 398 -2.36 12.08 26.60
N LEU A 399 -2.87 10.85 26.45
CA LEU A 399 -2.37 9.69 27.19
C LEU A 399 -0.91 9.38 26.84
N TRP A 400 -0.53 9.52 25.56
CA TRP A 400 0.87 9.40 25.15
C TRP A 400 1.76 10.51 25.71
N ALA A 401 1.30 11.76 25.69
CA ALA A 401 2.03 12.87 26.30
C ALA A 401 2.22 12.64 27.81
N PHE A 402 1.17 12.20 28.50
CA PHE A 402 1.24 11.82 29.91
C PHE A 402 2.24 10.69 30.15
N GLY A 403 2.19 9.61 29.36
CA GLY A 403 3.13 8.49 29.50
C GLY A 403 4.59 8.90 29.27
N LEU A 404 4.86 9.77 28.30
CA LEU A 404 6.20 10.31 28.01
C LEU A 404 6.68 11.25 29.11
N MET A 405 5.82 12.13 29.62
CA MET A 405 6.14 13.00 30.75
C MET A 405 6.36 12.19 32.03
N LEU A 406 5.56 11.16 32.28
CA LEU A 406 5.74 10.26 33.42
C LEU A 406 7.07 9.52 33.32
N PHE A 407 7.41 8.99 32.14
CA PHE A 407 8.67 8.29 31.91
C PHE A 407 9.88 9.22 32.12
N THR A 408 9.87 10.41 31.52
CA THR A 408 10.97 11.38 31.64
C THR A 408 11.07 12.00 33.04
N GLY A 409 9.93 12.23 33.70
CA GLY A 409 9.87 12.62 35.10
C GLY A 409 10.41 11.53 36.04
N GLY A 410 10.12 10.26 35.73
CA GLY A 410 10.69 9.10 36.42
C GLY A 410 12.21 9.02 36.32
N ILE A 411 12.80 9.37 35.17
CA ILE A 411 14.27 9.49 35.02
C ILE A 411 14.82 10.58 35.96
N GLY A 412 14.17 11.73 36.01
CA GLY A 412 14.52 12.81 36.95
C GLY A 412 14.47 12.35 38.41
N MET A 413 13.47 11.53 38.77
CA MET A 413 13.35 10.92 40.09
C MET A 413 14.43 9.92 40.42
N LEU A 414 14.76 9.05 39.47
CA LEU A 414 15.84 8.09 39.63
C LEU A 414 17.18 8.80 39.91
N LEU A 415 17.48 9.86 39.16
CA LEU A 415 18.72 10.63 39.35
C LEU A 415 18.76 11.37 40.70
N ALA A 416 17.63 11.96 41.11
CA ALA A 416 17.53 12.61 42.41
C ALA A 416 17.68 11.61 43.56
N PHE A 417 17.12 10.41 43.42
CA PHE A 417 17.26 9.34 44.39
C PHE A 417 18.72 8.86 44.51
N MET A 418 19.41 8.68 43.38
CA MET A 418 20.84 8.36 43.37
C MET A 418 21.67 9.46 44.04
N LEU A 419 21.38 10.72 43.74
CA LEU A 419 22.07 11.87 44.34
C LEU A 419 21.84 11.95 45.85
N ALA A 420 20.59 11.85 46.30
CA ALA A 420 20.24 11.86 47.72
C ALA A 420 20.96 10.72 48.48
N THR A 421 20.96 9.51 47.89
CA THR A 421 21.69 8.36 48.45
C THR A 421 23.19 8.62 48.51
N ALA A 422 23.79 9.16 47.44
CA ALA A 422 25.23 9.40 47.37
C ALA A 422 25.73 10.53 48.30
N THR A 423 24.87 11.49 48.64
CA THR A 423 25.24 12.70 49.39
C THR A 423 24.68 12.77 50.80
N GLY A 424 23.71 11.91 51.14
CA GLY A 424 23.00 11.95 52.42
C GLY A 424 21.98 13.10 52.54
N ILE A 425 21.67 13.80 51.44
CA ILE A 425 20.65 14.87 51.43
C ILE A 425 19.27 14.25 51.71
N GLY A 426 18.51 14.87 52.62
CA GLY A 426 17.18 14.41 53.02
C GLY A 426 16.17 14.43 51.85
N TRP A 427 15.32 13.40 51.79
CA TRP A 427 14.24 13.30 50.79
C TRP A 427 13.02 14.11 51.20
N SER A 428 12.44 14.88 50.28
CA SER A 428 11.18 15.62 50.51
C SER A 428 10.30 15.62 49.26
N THR A 429 8.99 15.82 49.45
CA THR A 429 8.03 15.95 48.35
C THR A 429 8.41 17.09 47.40
N GLY A 430 8.98 18.18 47.91
CA GLY A 430 9.44 19.31 47.09
C GLY A 430 10.59 18.92 46.16
N ILE A 431 11.59 18.19 46.67
CA ILE A 431 12.70 17.65 45.87
C ILE A 431 12.16 16.67 44.82
N ALA A 432 11.17 15.85 45.18
CA ALA A 432 10.54 14.91 44.27
C ALA A 432 9.80 15.63 43.11
N LEU A 433 8.94 16.60 43.42
CA LEU A 433 8.24 17.37 42.38
C LEU A 433 9.21 18.15 41.50
N GLY A 434 10.20 18.81 42.10
CA GLY A 434 11.21 19.59 41.39
C GLY A 434 12.05 18.73 40.44
N SER A 435 12.52 17.56 40.89
CA SER A 435 13.37 16.73 40.03
C SER A 435 12.59 15.97 38.95
N ALA A 436 11.31 15.64 39.19
CA ALA A 436 10.43 15.16 38.12
C ALA A 436 10.23 16.23 37.04
N ALA A 437 9.98 17.49 37.43
CA ALA A 437 9.86 18.60 36.49
C ALA A 437 11.17 18.84 35.71
N LEU A 438 12.33 18.82 36.38
CA LEU A 438 13.63 18.93 35.73
C LEU A 438 13.90 17.77 34.76
N GLY A 439 13.49 16.55 35.09
CA GLY A 439 13.58 15.38 34.21
C GLY A 439 12.78 15.57 32.91
N ILE A 440 11.53 16.05 33.02
CA ILE A 440 10.67 16.34 31.88
C ILE A 440 11.25 17.47 31.02
N VAL A 441 11.56 18.62 31.63
CA VAL A 441 12.08 19.79 30.92
C VAL A 441 13.44 19.53 30.30
N GLY A 442 14.36 18.88 31.02
CA GLY A 442 15.68 18.52 30.51
C GLY A 442 15.63 17.53 29.35
N SER A 443 14.76 16.51 29.45
CA SER A 443 14.56 15.55 28.36
C SER A 443 13.94 16.20 27.13
N PHE A 444 12.94 17.06 27.33
CA PHE A 444 12.33 17.84 26.25
C PHE A 444 13.36 18.74 25.57
N ALA A 445 14.13 19.53 26.34
CA ALA A 445 15.15 20.43 25.81
C ALA A 445 16.21 19.66 25.00
N LEU A 446 16.68 18.52 25.52
CA LEU A 446 17.65 17.69 24.82
C LEU A 446 17.09 17.13 23.51
N GLN A 447 15.87 16.59 23.51
CA GLN A 447 15.25 16.07 22.28
C GLN A 447 14.96 17.19 21.29
N PHE A 448 14.49 18.35 21.76
CA PHE A 448 14.24 19.52 20.93
C PHE A 448 15.50 19.99 20.22
N ILE A 449 16.61 20.16 20.96
CA ILE A 449 17.92 20.54 20.38
C ILE A 449 18.41 19.48 19.40
N ARG A 450 18.27 18.19 19.73
CA ARG A 450 18.64 17.09 18.82
C ARG A 450 17.84 17.15 17.53
N LYS A 451 16.52 17.37 17.59
CA LYS A 451 15.69 17.50 16.39
C LYS A 451 16.03 18.75 15.61
N LEU A 452 16.18 19.90 16.28
CA LEU A 452 16.62 21.15 15.66
C LEU A 452 17.91 20.98 14.85
N ARG A 453 18.88 20.18 15.34
CA ARG A 453 20.13 19.95 14.63
C ARG A 453 20.07 18.83 13.61
N PHE A 454 19.52 17.67 13.95
CA PHE A 454 19.65 16.46 13.11
C PHE A 454 18.47 16.22 12.18
N ASN A 455 17.28 16.74 12.50
CA ASN A 455 16.07 16.61 11.68
C ASN A 455 15.14 17.80 11.95
N PRO A 456 15.50 19.02 11.50
CA PRO A 456 14.70 20.23 11.72
C PRO A 456 13.35 20.19 10.99
N GLY A 457 13.21 19.37 9.94
CA GLY A 457 11.94 19.14 9.23
C GLY A 457 10.80 18.72 10.15
N LEU A 458 11.08 17.89 11.17
CA LEU A 458 10.09 17.53 12.20
C LEU A 458 9.53 18.75 12.96
N LEU A 459 10.39 19.74 13.27
CA LEU A 459 9.99 20.95 13.95
C LEU A 459 9.18 21.86 13.01
N VAL A 460 9.65 22.05 11.77
CA VAL A 460 8.89 22.80 10.74
C VAL A 460 7.50 22.19 10.55
N ALA A 461 7.41 20.85 10.56
CA ALA A 461 6.16 20.14 10.34
C ALA A 461 5.14 20.23 11.50
N SER A 462 5.62 20.51 12.72
CA SER A 462 4.81 20.39 13.94
C SER A 462 4.72 21.68 14.76
N MET A 463 5.41 22.75 14.38
CA MET A 463 5.52 23.95 15.21
C MET A 463 4.73 25.14 14.65
N HIS A 464 4.03 25.87 15.52
CA HIS A 464 3.36 27.13 15.17
C HIS A 464 4.31 28.34 15.12
N TYR A 465 5.40 28.30 15.90
CA TYR A 465 6.33 29.41 16.09
C TYR A 465 7.23 29.68 14.88
N ARG A 466 7.79 30.89 14.79
CA ARG A 466 8.80 31.24 13.77
C ARG A 466 10.12 30.52 14.03
N MET A 467 10.62 29.79 13.02
CA MET A 467 11.88 29.03 13.15
C MET A 467 13.08 29.95 13.33
N SER A 468 13.02 31.17 12.79
CA SER A 468 14.06 32.20 12.88
C SER A 468 14.54 32.50 14.31
N ARG A 469 13.66 32.36 15.31
CA ARG A 469 14.02 32.54 16.74
C ARG A 469 14.99 31.47 17.26
N LEU A 470 15.09 30.33 16.59
CA LEU A 470 15.90 29.19 16.99
C LEU A 470 17.25 29.14 16.28
N TYR A 471 17.50 30.01 15.29
CA TYR A 471 18.74 29.99 14.51
C TYR A 471 20.01 30.22 15.36
N PRO A 472 20.02 31.15 16.34
CA PRO A 472 21.19 31.29 17.23
C PRO A 472 21.46 30.01 18.03
N LEU A 473 20.40 29.35 18.52
CA LEU A 473 20.52 28.08 19.23
C LEU A 473 21.05 26.98 18.30
N TRP A 474 20.55 26.90 17.07
CA TRP A 474 21.02 25.95 16.06
C TRP A 474 22.50 26.15 15.70
N GLN A 475 22.94 27.40 15.54
CA GLN A 475 24.35 27.74 15.29
C GLN A 475 25.24 27.33 16.48
N TRP A 476 24.78 27.59 17.71
CA TRP A 476 25.51 27.26 18.92
C TRP A 476 25.54 25.75 19.20
N MET A 477 24.48 25.00 18.88
CA MET A 477 24.35 23.57 19.16
C MET A 477 24.90 22.68 18.04
N THR A 478 26.23 22.63 17.93
CA THR A 478 26.91 21.74 16.97
C THR A 478 26.77 20.26 17.35
N PRO A 479 26.93 19.31 16.40
CA PRO A 479 26.89 17.88 16.69
C PRO A 479 27.87 17.45 17.80
N ALA A 480 29.05 18.08 17.84
CA ALA A 480 30.06 17.83 18.87
C ALA A 480 29.59 18.27 20.27
N ARG A 481 28.98 19.46 20.40
CA ARG A 481 28.44 19.95 21.67
C ARG A 481 27.27 19.11 22.16
N ILE A 482 26.36 18.73 21.27
CA ILE A 482 25.25 17.82 21.61
C ILE A 482 25.81 16.49 22.13
N THR A 483 26.79 15.91 21.43
CA THR A 483 27.44 14.65 21.84
C THR A 483 28.14 14.80 23.19
N LEU A 484 28.81 15.93 23.45
CA LEU A 484 29.45 16.23 24.72
C LEU A 484 28.43 16.29 25.88
N ILE A 485 27.31 17.00 25.69
CA ILE A 485 26.23 17.07 26.70
C ILE A 485 25.68 15.68 27.00
N GLN A 486 25.45 14.87 25.97
CA GLN A 486 24.93 13.51 26.15
C GLN A 486 25.92 12.60 26.87
N ARG A 487 27.20 12.60 26.47
CA ARG A 487 28.24 11.82 27.13
C ARG A 487 28.48 12.28 28.56
N GLY A 488 28.48 13.59 28.81
CA GLY A 488 28.57 14.17 30.14
C GLY A 488 27.42 13.75 31.03
N GLY A 489 26.18 13.83 30.54
CA GLY A 489 24.99 13.35 31.24
C GLY A 489 25.08 11.86 31.59
N MET A 490 25.45 11.01 30.61
CA MET A 490 25.64 9.58 30.86
C MET A 490 26.74 9.29 31.87
N ALA A 491 27.86 10.02 31.84
CA ALA A 491 28.96 9.86 32.78
C ALA A 491 28.56 10.26 34.20
N ILE A 492 27.84 11.38 34.36
CA ILE A 492 27.31 11.82 35.67
C ILE A 492 26.32 10.80 36.21
N SER A 493 25.36 10.33 35.40
CA SER A 493 24.41 9.30 35.82
C SER A 493 25.12 7.98 36.20
N GLY A 494 26.16 7.59 35.47
CA GLY A 494 26.97 6.42 35.78
C GLY A 494 27.72 6.56 37.10
N LEU A 495 28.34 7.72 37.35
CA LEU A 495 29.01 8.00 38.61
C LEU A 495 28.03 7.97 39.79
N LEU A 496 26.86 8.60 39.64
CA LEU A 496 25.78 8.58 40.64
C LEU A 496 25.28 7.15 40.93
N LEU A 497 25.13 6.32 39.91
CA LEU A 497 24.75 4.91 40.10
C LEU A 497 25.83 4.15 40.89
N ILE A 498 27.10 4.35 40.57
CA ILE A 498 28.22 3.68 41.26
C ILE A 498 28.28 4.11 42.73
N THR A 499 28.20 5.41 43.01
CA THR A 499 28.28 5.92 44.39
C THR A 499 27.06 5.55 45.22
N ALA A 500 25.85 5.63 44.66
CA ALA A 500 24.63 5.16 45.32
C ALA A 500 24.67 3.65 45.59
N THR A 501 25.17 2.85 44.63
CA THR A 501 25.35 1.41 44.82
C THR A 501 26.32 1.12 45.96
N TRP A 502 27.47 1.81 46.00
CA TRP A 502 28.46 1.62 47.06
C TRP A 502 27.90 1.99 48.45
N GLN A 503 27.17 3.11 48.54
CA GLN A 503 26.56 3.54 49.80
C GLN A 503 25.49 2.54 50.28
N MET A 504 24.60 2.08 49.40
CA MET A 504 23.59 1.07 49.76
C MET A 504 24.20 -0.27 50.14
N ALA A 505 25.27 -0.68 49.46
CA ALA A 505 26.01 -1.89 49.80
C ALA A 505 26.66 -1.77 51.20
N LYS A 506 27.25 -0.61 51.52
CA LYS A 506 27.81 -0.31 52.85
C LYS A 506 26.73 -0.35 53.94
N GLU A 507 25.52 0.06 53.62
CA GLU A 507 24.34 0.04 54.51
C GLU A 507 23.61 -1.33 54.54
N ASN A 508 24.10 -2.34 53.80
CA ASN A 508 23.48 -3.66 53.65
C ASN A 508 22.01 -3.64 53.16
N ARG A 509 21.65 -2.66 52.31
CA ARG A 509 20.30 -2.45 51.77
C ARG A 509 20.08 -3.21 50.46
N LEU A 510 20.14 -4.53 50.52
CA LEU A 510 20.10 -5.39 49.32
C LEU A 510 18.82 -5.23 48.48
N GLY A 511 17.65 -5.10 49.11
CA GLY A 511 16.38 -4.88 48.39
C GLY A 511 16.35 -3.58 47.58
N ASP A 512 16.85 -2.49 48.18
CA ASP A 512 16.95 -1.18 47.52
C ASP A 512 17.99 -1.18 46.40
N LEU A 513 19.08 -1.93 46.57
CA LEU A 513 20.10 -2.11 45.54
C LEU A 513 19.51 -2.85 44.32
N VAL A 514 18.73 -3.90 44.54
CA VAL A 514 18.01 -4.59 43.45
C VAL A 514 17.06 -3.61 42.75
N ALA A 515 16.23 -2.88 43.51
CA ALA A 515 15.30 -1.91 42.96
C ALA A 515 16.00 -0.81 42.14
N LEU A 516 17.14 -0.28 42.62
CA LEU A 516 17.94 0.73 41.93
C LEU A 516 18.45 0.23 40.58
N TRP A 517 19.08 -0.94 40.56
CA TRP A 517 19.66 -1.50 39.33
C TRP A 517 18.57 -1.90 38.33
N THR A 518 17.50 -2.56 38.77
CA THR A 518 16.42 -2.97 37.85
C THR A 518 15.64 -1.77 37.32
N THR A 519 15.46 -0.72 38.11
CA THR A 519 14.86 0.55 37.63
C THR A 519 15.78 1.22 36.60
N THR A 520 17.08 1.27 36.86
CA THR A 520 18.06 1.84 35.92
C THR A 520 18.12 1.05 34.61
N LEU A 521 18.10 -0.27 34.68
CA LEU A 521 18.05 -1.16 33.52
C LEU A 521 16.72 -1.03 32.75
N PHE A 522 15.59 -0.82 33.45
CA PHE A 522 14.31 -0.55 32.80
C PHE A 522 14.34 0.75 31.98
N PHE A 523 14.79 1.87 32.57
CA PHE A 523 14.83 3.16 31.85
C PHE A 523 15.85 3.13 30.70
N SER A 524 17.07 2.65 30.96
CA SER A 524 18.12 2.57 29.92
C SER A 524 17.76 1.56 28.83
N GLY A 525 17.25 0.38 29.20
CA GLY A 525 16.76 -0.65 28.28
C GLY A 525 15.64 -0.15 27.38
N THR A 526 14.68 0.62 27.93
CA THR A 526 13.59 1.23 27.16
C THR A 526 14.11 2.25 26.15
N LEU A 527 15.03 3.13 26.56
CA LEU A 527 15.64 4.13 25.66
C LEU A 527 16.47 3.47 24.55
N ILE A 528 17.24 2.44 24.88
CA ILE A 528 18.01 1.66 23.90
C ILE A 528 17.05 0.97 22.95
N TRP A 529 16.06 0.24 23.46
CA TRP A 529 15.08 -0.48 22.64
C TRP A 529 14.32 0.45 21.67
N ALA A 530 13.86 1.61 22.15
CA ALA A 530 13.11 2.56 21.33
C ALA A 530 13.98 3.18 20.21
N SER A 531 15.26 3.44 20.49
CA SER A 531 16.19 4.07 19.54
C SER A 531 16.98 3.08 18.68
N TRP A 532 17.04 1.80 19.07
CA TRP A 532 17.88 0.81 18.41
C TRP A 532 17.25 0.34 17.10
N GLN A 533 17.92 0.68 16.01
CA GLN A 533 17.70 0.08 14.71
C GLN A 533 18.88 -0.86 14.41
N PRO A 534 18.65 -2.19 14.38
CA PRO A 534 19.67 -3.14 14.00
C PRO A 534 20.27 -2.78 12.64
N GLN A 535 21.61 -2.78 12.57
CA GLN A 535 22.32 -2.54 11.32
C GLN A 535 22.11 -3.72 10.35
N PRO A 536 21.95 -3.47 9.04
CA PRO A 536 21.92 -4.52 8.05
C PRO A 536 23.27 -5.26 8.04
N ARG A 537 23.23 -6.57 7.85
CA ARG A 537 24.43 -7.43 7.77
C ARG A 537 24.26 -8.38 6.60
N ALA A 538 25.28 -8.52 5.77
CA ALA A 538 25.30 -9.57 4.76
C ALA A 538 25.19 -10.96 5.44
N PRO A 539 24.50 -11.93 4.83
CA PRO A 539 24.45 -13.29 5.35
C PRO A 539 25.84 -13.91 5.42
N ARG A 540 26.14 -14.67 6.48
CA ARG A 540 27.45 -15.33 6.68
C ARG A 540 27.73 -16.44 5.66
N ARG A 541 26.68 -17.08 5.15
CA ARG A 541 26.75 -18.12 4.12
C ARG A 541 25.93 -17.63 2.94
N GLN A 542 26.60 -17.42 1.81
CA GLN A 542 25.94 -17.11 0.56
C GLN A 542 25.44 -18.42 -0.05
N THR A 543 24.18 -18.47 -0.43
CA THR A 543 23.63 -19.53 -1.27
C THR A 543 24.26 -19.37 -2.66
N LEU A 544 24.95 -20.42 -3.15
CA LEU A 544 25.43 -20.45 -4.53
C LEU A 544 24.20 -20.39 -5.44
N ARG A 545 24.09 -19.32 -6.22
CA ARG A 545 23.01 -19.15 -7.21
C ARG A 545 23.48 -19.71 -8.54
N ASP A 546 22.58 -20.42 -9.22
CA ASP A 546 22.80 -20.83 -10.59
C ASP A 546 22.99 -19.57 -11.46
N PRO A 547 24.07 -19.43 -12.23
CA PRO A 547 24.25 -18.33 -13.18
C PRO A 547 23.11 -18.22 -14.21
N LYS A 548 22.35 -19.30 -14.43
CA LYS A 548 21.16 -19.32 -15.29
C LYS A 548 19.86 -18.97 -14.57
N ALA A 549 19.89 -18.76 -13.26
CA ALA A 549 18.70 -18.38 -12.51
C ALA A 549 18.21 -16.99 -12.92
N ALA A 550 16.88 -16.81 -12.93
CA ALA A 550 16.25 -15.53 -13.20
C ALA A 550 16.83 -14.43 -12.28
N PRO A 551 17.08 -13.22 -12.82
CA PRO A 551 17.71 -12.14 -12.08
C PRO A 551 16.75 -11.57 -11.03
N ASN A 552 17.28 -11.00 -9.95
CA ASN A 552 16.44 -10.14 -9.09
C ASN A 552 16.18 -8.81 -9.79
N ILE A 553 15.13 -8.10 -9.35
CA ILE A 553 14.83 -6.74 -9.81
C ILE A 553 14.78 -5.84 -8.58
N LEU A 554 15.63 -4.79 -8.57
CA LEU A 554 15.66 -3.76 -7.54
C LEU A 554 15.31 -2.41 -8.19
N MET A 555 14.12 -1.91 -7.89
CA MET A 555 13.69 -0.55 -8.27
C MET A 555 13.96 0.40 -7.10
N ILE A 556 14.65 1.52 -7.38
CA ILE A 556 14.96 2.57 -6.41
C ILE A 556 14.48 3.91 -6.97
N GLY A 557 13.40 4.43 -6.43
CA GLY A 557 12.84 5.71 -6.84
C GLY A 557 12.82 6.73 -5.71
N SER A 558 12.81 8.01 -6.08
CA SER A 558 12.54 9.11 -5.16
C SER A 558 11.43 9.98 -5.75
N ASP A 559 10.47 10.35 -4.91
CA ASP A 559 9.36 11.20 -5.30
C ASP A 559 9.88 12.60 -5.64
N THR A 560 9.46 13.13 -6.80
CA THR A 560 9.82 14.50 -7.24
C THR A 560 11.31 14.66 -7.60
N LEU A 561 12.02 13.59 -7.99
CA LEU A 561 13.39 13.70 -8.52
C LEU A 561 13.38 14.22 -9.97
N ARG A 562 13.89 15.43 -10.18
CA ARG A 562 14.00 16.04 -11.51
C ARG A 562 15.18 15.46 -12.30
N ALA A 563 14.94 15.17 -13.57
CA ALA A 563 15.97 14.62 -14.46
C ALA A 563 17.19 15.57 -14.61
N ASP A 564 16.96 16.88 -14.61
CA ASP A 564 18.01 17.89 -14.80
C ASP A 564 18.93 18.09 -13.58
N ARG A 565 18.76 17.32 -12.50
CA ARG A 565 19.63 17.32 -11.32
C ARG A 565 20.66 16.21 -11.27
N LEU A 566 20.66 15.31 -12.26
CA LEU A 566 21.67 14.27 -12.36
C LEU A 566 22.92 14.82 -13.07
N GLY A 567 24.10 14.53 -12.52
CA GLY A 567 25.38 14.89 -13.14
C GLY A 567 25.55 14.23 -14.52
N ALA A 568 25.11 12.98 -14.67
CA ALA A 568 25.08 12.26 -15.95
C ALA A 568 24.14 12.90 -17.02
N LEU A 569 23.25 13.81 -16.61
CA LEU A 569 22.39 14.61 -17.49
C LEU A 569 22.81 16.08 -17.56
N GLY A 570 24.01 16.41 -17.07
CA GLY A 570 24.65 17.71 -17.24
C GLY A 570 24.46 18.68 -16.07
N TYR A 571 23.95 18.24 -14.92
CA TYR A 571 23.88 19.12 -13.75
C TYR A 571 25.28 19.51 -13.25
N HIS A 572 25.47 20.80 -13.00
CA HIS A 572 26.79 21.38 -12.75
C HIS A 572 27.40 21.00 -11.38
N ARG A 573 26.57 20.70 -10.37
CA ARG A 573 27.05 20.26 -9.05
C ARG A 573 27.16 18.74 -9.02
N ALA A 574 28.17 18.22 -8.33
CA ALA A 574 28.34 16.79 -8.08
C ALA A 574 27.36 16.27 -7.02
N LEU A 575 26.06 16.23 -7.37
CA LEU A 575 24.99 15.75 -6.49
C LEU A 575 24.88 14.23 -6.50
N THR A 576 25.07 13.60 -7.67
CA THR A 576 24.68 12.20 -7.91
C THR A 576 25.83 11.25 -8.29
N PRO A 577 27.00 11.26 -7.62
CA PRO A 577 28.14 10.44 -8.03
C PRO A 577 27.87 8.92 -8.07
N HIS A 578 26.94 8.39 -7.27
CA HIS A 578 26.60 6.97 -7.29
C HIS A 578 25.68 6.60 -8.46
N ILE A 579 24.64 7.39 -8.72
CA ILE A 579 23.75 7.23 -9.86
C ILE A 579 24.53 7.44 -11.17
N ASP A 580 25.41 8.45 -11.23
CA ASP A 580 26.24 8.72 -12.42
C ASP A 580 27.16 7.54 -12.75
N ARG A 581 27.75 6.91 -11.73
CA ARG A 581 28.54 5.69 -11.90
C ARG A 581 27.70 4.51 -12.39
N LEU A 582 26.48 4.35 -11.85
CA LEU A 582 25.56 3.31 -12.30
C LEU A 582 25.16 3.55 -13.76
N ALA A 583 24.88 4.80 -14.14
CA ALA A 583 24.58 5.22 -15.50
C ALA A 583 25.69 4.90 -16.50
N ALA A 584 26.96 5.12 -16.12
CA ALA A 584 28.11 4.77 -16.95
C ALA A 584 28.20 3.26 -17.27
N SER A 585 27.62 2.40 -16.41
CA SER A 585 27.57 0.95 -16.63
C SER A 585 26.23 0.46 -17.17
N GLY A 586 25.18 1.30 -17.20
CA GLY A 586 23.81 0.93 -17.54
C GLY A 586 23.30 1.63 -18.80
N ALA A 587 21.98 1.80 -18.87
CA ALA A 587 21.27 2.55 -19.89
C ALA A 587 20.49 3.70 -19.23
N LEU A 588 20.94 4.94 -19.43
CA LEU A 588 20.30 6.15 -18.91
C LEU A 588 19.46 6.79 -19.99
N PHE A 589 18.14 6.76 -19.85
CA PHE A 589 17.20 7.43 -20.73
C PHE A 589 17.06 8.89 -20.32
N SER A 590 17.53 9.81 -21.16
CA SER A 590 17.53 11.26 -20.87
C SER A 590 16.15 11.91 -21.08
N ASN A 591 15.28 11.27 -21.85
CA ASN A 591 13.96 11.79 -22.26
C ASN A 591 12.83 10.81 -21.90
N CYS A 592 12.72 10.44 -20.62
CA CYS A 592 11.62 9.62 -20.12
C CYS A 592 10.47 10.50 -19.57
N TYR A 593 9.24 10.27 -20.05
CA TYR A 593 8.07 11.06 -19.67
C TYR A 593 7.02 10.27 -18.91
N VAL A 594 6.40 10.92 -17.92
CA VAL A 594 5.25 10.37 -17.19
C VAL A 594 3.94 10.91 -17.75
N PRO A 595 2.86 10.10 -17.78
CA PRO A 595 1.60 10.51 -18.38
C PRO A 595 0.81 11.52 -17.54
N CYS A 596 1.04 11.56 -16.23
CA CYS A 596 0.48 12.56 -15.32
C CYS A 596 1.49 12.78 -14.19
N ALA A 597 1.95 14.02 -14.00
CA ALA A 597 2.99 14.34 -13.01
C ALA A 597 2.41 14.52 -11.60
N ARG A 598 1.77 13.46 -11.10
CA ARG A 598 1.24 13.29 -9.73
C ARG A 598 1.56 11.88 -9.26
N THR A 599 1.86 11.73 -7.98
CA THR A 599 2.38 10.48 -7.38
C THR A 599 1.54 9.25 -7.71
N ALA A 600 0.24 9.23 -7.37
CA ALA A 600 -0.60 8.05 -7.59
C ALA A 600 -0.76 7.67 -9.08
N PRO A 601 -1.25 8.56 -9.99
CA PRO A 601 -1.44 8.17 -11.37
C PRO A 601 -0.10 7.82 -12.06
N SER A 602 1.01 8.48 -11.71
CA SER A 602 2.30 8.15 -12.30
C SER A 602 2.83 6.78 -11.86
N LEU A 603 2.81 6.48 -10.56
CA LEU A 603 3.23 5.18 -10.04
C LEU A 603 2.34 4.04 -10.59
N ILE A 604 1.03 4.28 -10.71
CA ILE A 604 0.13 3.28 -11.29
C ILE A 604 0.48 3.04 -12.76
N SER A 605 0.55 4.10 -13.59
CA SER A 605 0.91 3.96 -15.00
C SER A 605 2.27 3.26 -15.18
N MET A 606 3.26 3.60 -14.35
CA MET A 606 4.59 2.97 -14.39
C MET A 606 4.56 1.49 -14.01
N LEU A 607 3.75 1.09 -13.03
CA LEU A 607 3.71 -0.29 -12.53
C LEU A 607 2.67 -1.16 -13.25
N THR A 608 1.69 -0.59 -13.97
CA THR A 608 0.77 -1.35 -14.83
C THR A 608 1.20 -1.36 -16.29
N GLY A 609 2.05 -0.42 -16.70
CA GLY A 609 2.43 -0.24 -18.10
C GLY A 609 1.27 0.29 -18.96
N THR A 610 0.33 1.01 -18.36
CA THR A 610 -0.89 1.49 -19.03
C THR A 610 -1.12 2.98 -18.82
N TRP A 611 -1.90 3.59 -19.71
CA TRP A 611 -2.25 5.02 -19.59
C TRP A 611 -3.25 5.29 -18.46
N PRO A 612 -3.30 6.53 -17.92
CA PRO A 612 -4.28 6.94 -16.91
C PRO A 612 -5.74 6.66 -17.27
N HIS A 613 -6.05 6.73 -18.57
CA HIS A 613 -7.38 6.44 -19.09
C HIS A 613 -7.69 4.94 -19.22
N THR A 614 -6.67 4.09 -19.28
CA THR A 614 -6.80 2.63 -19.35
C THR A 614 -7.02 2.04 -17.96
N HIS A 615 -6.23 2.46 -16.95
CA HIS A 615 -6.39 1.98 -15.58
C HIS A 615 -7.40 2.78 -14.74
N GLY A 616 -7.85 3.94 -15.22
CA GLY A 616 -8.91 4.74 -14.60
C GLY A 616 -8.50 5.69 -13.48
N ILE A 617 -7.22 5.72 -13.10
CA ILE A 617 -6.72 6.58 -12.01
C ILE A 617 -5.99 7.78 -12.61
N ARG A 618 -6.50 8.99 -12.38
CA ARG A 618 -5.97 10.23 -12.98
C ARG A 618 -5.59 11.31 -11.97
N ASP A 619 -5.69 10.99 -10.68
CA ASP A 619 -5.38 11.85 -9.55
C ASP A 619 -5.17 11.01 -8.27
N ASN A 620 -4.81 11.66 -7.16
CA ASN A 620 -4.47 11.00 -5.89
C ASN A 620 -5.70 10.74 -4.99
N PHE A 621 -6.86 11.25 -5.35
CA PHE A 621 -8.09 11.28 -4.55
C PHE A 621 -9.12 10.25 -5.06
N ALA A 622 -8.66 9.03 -5.30
CA ALA A 622 -9.54 7.91 -5.61
C ALA A 622 -10.33 7.47 -4.36
N ASP A 623 -11.61 7.16 -4.57
CA ASP A 623 -12.47 6.50 -3.58
C ASP A 623 -12.03 5.05 -3.29
N ASP A 624 -12.66 4.44 -2.28
CA ASP A 624 -12.33 3.08 -1.84
C ASP A 624 -12.50 2.03 -2.95
N GLU A 625 -13.49 2.19 -3.83
CA GLU A 625 -13.80 1.23 -4.89
C GLU A 625 -12.73 1.25 -5.99
N ASN A 626 -12.28 2.44 -6.39
CA ASN A 626 -11.26 2.66 -7.41
C ASN A 626 -9.84 2.36 -6.91
N THR A 627 -9.62 2.15 -5.60
CA THR A 627 -8.32 1.65 -5.11
C THR A 627 -7.99 0.23 -5.58
N ARG A 628 -9.00 -0.53 -6.01
CA ARG A 628 -8.86 -1.86 -6.61
C ARG A 628 -8.57 -1.71 -8.10
N LEU A 629 -7.30 -1.79 -8.44
CA LEU A 629 -6.84 -1.73 -9.83
C LEU A 629 -7.53 -2.81 -10.65
N LYS A 630 -8.16 -2.40 -11.74
CA LYS A 630 -8.85 -3.30 -12.68
C LYS A 630 -7.87 -4.01 -13.62
N ILE A 631 -6.58 -3.70 -13.54
CA ILE A 631 -5.50 -4.19 -14.41
C ILE A 631 -4.39 -4.74 -13.52
N ASP A 632 -3.76 -5.82 -13.95
CA ASP A 632 -2.63 -6.40 -13.25
C ASP A 632 -1.41 -5.47 -13.30
N ALA A 633 -0.81 -5.24 -12.14
CA ALA A 633 0.44 -4.52 -12.04
C ALA A 633 1.64 -5.49 -12.05
N LEU A 634 2.83 -4.95 -12.29
CA LEU A 634 4.11 -5.66 -12.35
C LEU A 634 4.32 -6.65 -11.20
N PRO A 635 4.00 -6.35 -9.91
CA PRO A 635 4.12 -7.35 -8.85
C PRO A 635 3.30 -8.61 -9.13
N THR A 636 2.04 -8.47 -9.58
CA THR A 636 1.18 -9.60 -9.93
C THR A 636 1.76 -10.41 -11.09
N LEU A 637 2.25 -9.74 -12.13
CA LEU A 637 2.85 -10.38 -13.31
C LEU A 637 4.15 -11.13 -12.97
N LEU A 638 5.00 -10.54 -12.11
CA LEU A 638 6.25 -11.17 -11.66
C LEU A 638 5.99 -12.37 -10.73
N LYS A 639 4.96 -12.33 -9.89
CA LYS A 639 4.55 -13.49 -9.08
C LYS A 639 4.17 -14.69 -9.94
N GLN A 640 3.48 -14.47 -11.06
CA GLN A 640 3.17 -15.53 -12.03
C GLN A 640 4.46 -16.13 -12.64
N SER A 641 5.54 -15.36 -12.69
CA SER A 641 6.89 -15.78 -13.11
C SER A 641 7.76 -16.31 -11.95
N GLY A 642 7.18 -16.56 -10.77
CA GLY A 642 7.88 -17.16 -9.62
C GLY A 642 8.64 -16.20 -8.71
N TYR A 643 8.47 -14.88 -8.87
CA TYR A 643 9.17 -13.87 -8.04
C TYR A 643 8.48 -13.67 -6.70
N ARG A 644 9.29 -13.40 -5.67
CA ARG A 644 8.83 -12.73 -4.44
C ARG A 644 8.75 -11.23 -4.66
N THR A 645 7.66 -10.59 -4.27
CA THR A 645 7.46 -9.16 -4.54
C THR A 645 7.34 -8.36 -3.25
N ALA A 646 8.07 -7.25 -3.16
CA ALA A 646 8.06 -6.39 -1.99
C ALA A 646 8.10 -4.90 -2.35
N ALA A 647 7.43 -4.08 -1.52
CA ALA A 647 7.52 -2.63 -1.57
C ALA A 647 7.84 -2.06 -0.18
N ILE A 648 8.79 -1.12 -0.11
CA ILE A 648 9.13 -0.40 1.12
C ILE A 648 9.21 1.09 0.80
N SER A 649 8.53 1.91 1.61
CA SER A 649 8.54 3.36 1.46
C SER A 649 8.45 4.09 2.81
N ASP A 650 8.68 5.40 2.77
CA ASP A 650 8.21 6.36 3.76
C ASP A 650 6.93 7.06 3.23
N TRP A 651 6.64 8.29 3.71
CA TRP A 651 5.31 8.87 3.68
C TRP A 651 4.68 9.04 2.28
N CYS A 652 5.47 9.35 1.23
CA CYS A 652 4.98 9.50 -0.15
C CYS A 652 4.47 8.17 -0.75
N GLY A 653 5.02 7.03 -0.31
CA GLY A 653 4.55 5.71 -0.74
C GLY A 653 3.25 5.26 -0.07
N ALA A 654 2.49 6.17 0.54
CA ALA A 654 1.12 5.89 0.95
C ALA A 654 0.26 5.43 -0.21
N ASP A 655 0.47 5.99 -1.41
CA ASP A 655 -0.22 5.58 -2.62
C ASP A 655 0.10 4.12 -2.99
N LEU A 656 1.36 3.68 -2.88
CA LEU A 656 1.73 2.26 -3.05
C LEU A 656 0.98 1.32 -2.08
N GLY A 657 0.58 1.84 -0.91
CA GLY A 657 -0.16 1.10 0.11
C GLY A 657 -1.67 1.32 0.09
N LYS A 658 -2.16 2.19 -0.80
CA LYS A 658 -3.58 2.51 -1.03
C LYS A 658 -4.16 1.61 -2.13
N TYR A 659 -3.42 1.43 -3.23
CA TYR A 659 -3.90 0.67 -4.39
C TYR A 659 -3.52 -0.82 -4.38
N SER A 660 -4.28 -1.64 -5.09
CA SER A 660 -4.11 -3.10 -5.16
C SER A 660 -3.02 -3.57 -6.13
N PHE A 661 -1.77 -3.11 -5.94
CA PHE A 661 -0.63 -3.49 -6.79
C PHE A 661 -0.26 -4.98 -6.74
N GLY A 662 -0.63 -5.67 -5.66
CA GLY A 662 -0.40 -7.12 -5.53
C GLY A 662 0.96 -7.54 -4.96
N PHE A 663 1.64 -6.71 -4.16
CA PHE A 663 2.89 -7.11 -3.49
C PHE A 663 2.69 -8.20 -2.41
N ASP A 664 3.63 -9.14 -2.28
CA ASP A 664 3.62 -10.16 -1.19
C ASP A 664 3.96 -9.54 0.18
N TYR A 665 4.83 -8.52 0.17
CA TYR A 665 5.24 -7.77 1.36
C TYR A 665 5.25 -6.26 1.14
N THR A 666 4.59 -5.53 2.04
CA THR A 666 4.56 -4.07 2.04
C THR A 666 4.99 -3.53 3.41
N ASP A 667 5.96 -2.63 3.41
CA ASP A 667 6.29 -1.74 4.52
C ASP A 667 5.99 -0.30 4.09
N LEU A 668 4.70 0.05 4.13
CA LEU A 668 4.14 1.28 3.56
C LEU A 668 3.26 2.01 4.60
N PRO A 669 3.26 3.36 4.61
CA PRO A 669 2.42 4.17 5.49
C PRO A 669 0.93 4.02 5.14
N GLU A 670 0.02 4.38 6.06
CA GLU A 670 -1.42 4.45 5.80
C GLU A 670 -1.78 5.57 4.79
N ASP A 671 -2.99 5.53 4.23
CA ASP A 671 -3.51 6.57 3.33
C ASP A 671 -3.45 7.95 4.00
N GLN A 672 -2.69 8.87 3.40
CA GLN A 672 -2.54 10.24 3.90
C GLN A 672 -3.75 11.11 3.56
N TRP A 673 -4.48 10.79 2.48
CA TRP A 673 -5.69 11.49 2.05
C TRP A 673 -6.93 10.88 2.71
N ASN A 674 -6.87 10.76 4.04
CA ASN A 674 -7.92 10.19 4.85
C ASN A 674 -8.20 11.07 6.08
N LEU A 675 -9.46 11.48 6.24
CA LEU A 675 -9.87 12.39 7.30
C LEU A 675 -9.62 11.81 8.70
N LYS A 676 -9.82 10.50 8.90
CA LYS A 676 -9.50 9.84 10.18
C LYS A 676 -8.00 9.77 10.44
N TYR A 677 -7.17 9.64 9.40
CA TYR A 677 -5.72 9.72 9.53
C TYR A 677 -5.30 11.14 9.93
N LEU A 678 -5.82 12.18 9.26
CA LEU A 678 -5.55 13.59 9.60
C LEU A 678 -5.98 13.93 11.03
N ILE A 679 -7.17 13.52 11.47
CA ILE A 679 -7.65 13.74 12.85
C ILE A 679 -6.72 13.06 13.88
N ARG A 680 -6.18 11.87 13.59
CA ARG A 680 -5.27 11.15 14.50
C ARG A 680 -3.95 11.87 14.73
N GLN A 681 -3.51 12.73 13.81
CA GLN A 681 -2.30 13.52 13.98
C GLN A 681 -2.46 14.57 15.09
N GLY A 682 -3.69 15.03 15.34
CA GLY A 682 -4.03 15.94 16.43
C GLY A 682 -3.47 17.36 16.30
N PRO A 683 -3.70 18.19 17.33
CA PRO A 683 -3.27 19.59 17.33
C PRO A 683 -1.73 19.72 17.40
N LYS A 684 -1.17 20.76 16.77
CA LYS A 684 0.28 20.78 16.48
C LYS A 684 1.17 20.78 17.73
N ASP A 685 0.79 21.39 18.85
CA ASP A 685 1.66 21.39 20.05
C ASP A 685 1.74 20.02 20.72
N LEU A 686 0.59 19.34 20.87
CA LEU A 686 0.53 17.98 21.38
C LEU A 686 1.29 17.04 20.43
N ARG A 687 1.08 17.20 19.12
CA ARG A 687 1.82 16.49 18.07
C ARG A 687 3.33 16.72 18.19
N LEU A 688 3.77 17.97 18.35
CA LEU A 688 5.18 18.35 18.49
C LEU A 688 5.81 17.68 19.70
N PHE A 689 5.19 17.80 20.88
CA PHE A 689 5.74 17.19 22.09
C PHE A 689 5.91 15.68 21.93
N VAL A 690 4.87 15.00 21.43
CA VAL A 690 4.90 13.54 21.26
C VAL A 690 5.91 13.12 20.19
N SER A 691 6.02 13.84 19.07
CA SER A 691 6.90 13.48 17.95
C SER A 691 8.39 13.61 18.28
N LEU A 692 8.77 14.51 19.20
CA LEU A 692 10.15 14.64 19.71
C LEU A 692 10.69 13.31 20.27
N PHE A 693 9.84 12.52 20.91
CA PHE A 693 10.21 11.25 21.55
C PHE A 693 9.84 10.02 20.73
N THR A 694 8.99 10.16 19.73
CA THR A 694 8.39 9.01 19.01
C THR A 694 8.85 8.89 17.55
N HIS A 695 9.73 9.77 17.06
CA HIS A 695 10.41 9.59 15.78
C HIS A 695 11.53 8.53 15.86
N ASN A 696 11.12 7.28 16.12
CA ASN A 696 11.93 6.08 16.36
C ASN A 696 11.05 4.81 16.24
N ARG A 697 11.50 3.64 16.75
CA ARG A 697 10.76 2.38 16.65
C ARG A 697 9.41 2.43 17.38
N LEU A 698 9.34 3.11 18.54
CA LEU A 698 8.13 3.20 19.35
C LEU A 698 7.01 3.94 18.62
N GLY A 699 7.30 5.10 18.02
CA GLY A 699 6.28 5.83 17.27
C GLY A 699 5.88 5.14 15.98
N ARG A 700 6.82 4.53 15.25
CA ARG A 700 6.46 3.69 14.09
C ARG A 700 5.53 2.54 14.50
N LEU A 701 5.78 1.98 15.69
CA LEU A 701 4.93 1.10 16.49
C LEU A 701 3.46 1.54 16.57
N LEU A 702 3.29 2.65 17.29
CA LEU A 702 2.05 2.95 18.02
C LEU A 702 1.41 4.26 17.57
N LEU A 703 2.16 5.07 16.82
CA LEU A 703 1.81 6.39 16.32
C LEU A 703 2.29 6.56 14.86
N PRO A 704 1.97 5.62 13.95
CA PRO A 704 2.46 5.66 12.58
C PRO A 704 2.12 6.97 11.88
N GLU A 705 0.97 7.59 12.20
CA GLU A 705 0.57 8.88 11.64
C GLU A 705 1.46 10.07 12.03
N LEU A 706 2.19 9.96 13.14
CA LEU A 706 3.18 10.95 13.55
C LEU A 706 4.58 10.59 13.05
N TYR A 707 4.87 9.29 12.95
CA TYR A 707 6.14 8.81 12.43
C TYR A 707 6.30 9.11 10.94
N TYR A 708 5.26 8.85 10.15
CA TYR A 708 5.18 9.10 8.70
C TYR A 708 4.52 10.45 8.38
N LEU A 709 4.70 11.46 9.25
CA LEU A 709 4.15 12.79 9.02
C LEU A 709 4.77 13.39 7.74
N GLY A 710 3.92 13.92 6.85
CA GLY A 710 4.35 14.56 5.62
C GLY A 710 5.36 15.68 5.86
N GLY A 711 6.42 15.70 5.06
CA GLY A 711 7.53 16.66 5.17
C GLY A 711 8.56 16.36 6.27
N VAL A 712 8.43 15.25 7.00
CA VAL A 712 9.47 14.79 7.93
C VAL A 712 10.37 13.75 7.24
N PRO A 713 11.68 14.02 7.08
CA PRO A 713 12.56 13.10 6.36
C PRO A 713 12.82 11.81 7.14
N LEU A 714 12.83 10.70 6.39
CA LEU A 714 12.99 9.32 6.87
C LEU A 714 13.98 8.52 6.00
N THR A 715 14.84 9.20 5.25
CA THR A 715 15.72 8.62 4.23
C THR A 715 16.62 7.54 4.81
N GLN A 716 17.34 7.85 5.90
CA GLN A 716 18.29 6.91 6.50
C GLN A 716 17.59 5.74 7.23
N PRO A 717 16.53 5.97 8.05
CA PRO A 717 15.74 4.88 8.62
C PRO A 717 15.14 3.95 7.56
N LEU A 718 14.67 4.48 6.43
CA LEU A 718 14.11 3.70 5.32
C LEU A 718 15.19 2.83 4.67
N GLY A 719 16.33 3.42 4.30
CA GLY A 719 17.46 2.70 3.70
C GLY A 719 17.97 1.55 4.57
N LYS A 720 18.05 1.71 5.89
CA LYS A 720 18.40 0.62 6.82
C LYS A 720 17.38 -0.53 6.79
N ARG A 721 16.08 -0.24 6.69
CA ARG A 721 15.04 -1.29 6.58
C ARG A 721 15.15 -2.02 5.26
N ALA A 722 15.33 -1.29 4.16
CA ALA A 722 15.49 -1.85 2.83
C ALA A 722 16.70 -2.79 2.74
N ARG A 723 17.89 -2.35 3.19
CA ARG A 723 19.10 -3.21 3.20
C ARG A 723 18.93 -4.46 4.06
N ARG A 724 18.20 -4.38 5.20
CA ARG A 724 17.87 -5.58 5.99
C ARG A 724 16.95 -6.54 5.25
N LEU A 725 15.98 -6.04 4.50
CA LEU A 725 15.14 -6.91 3.67
C LEU A 725 15.99 -7.61 2.60
N VAL A 726 16.89 -6.88 1.93
CA VAL A 726 17.86 -7.48 0.97
C VAL A 726 18.70 -8.56 1.64
N SER A 727 19.23 -8.33 2.83
CA SER A 727 19.97 -9.35 3.60
C SER A 727 19.16 -10.64 3.83
N ARG A 728 17.85 -10.51 4.06
CA ARG A 728 16.95 -11.66 4.29
C ARG A 728 16.60 -12.38 3.00
N LEU A 729 16.37 -11.63 1.92
CA LEU A 729 16.12 -12.17 0.58
C LEU A 729 17.35 -12.88 0.01
N ALA A 730 18.56 -12.43 0.35
CA ALA A 730 19.81 -13.08 -0.01
C ALA A 730 19.98 -14.48 0.59
N GLY A 731 19.21 -14.83 1.62
CA GLY A 731 19.25 -16.17 2.24
C GLY A 731 18.54 -17.27 1.45
N ASP A 732 17.93 -16.93 0.32
CA ASP A 732 17.15 -17.82 -0.54
C ASP A 732 17.63 -17.73 -2.00
N THR A 733 17.35 -18.76 -2.80
CA THR A 733 17.63 -18.80 -4.24
C THR A 733 16.47 -18.29 -5.09
N GLN A 734 15.25 -18.18 -4.53
CA GLN A 734 14.10 -17.63 -5.25
C GLN A 734 14.35 -16.15 -5.66
N PRO A 735 14.09 -15.76 -6.92
CA PRO A 735 14.26 -14.38 -7.36
C PRO A 735 13.27 -13.44 -6.67
N PHE A 736 13.64 -12.18 -6.54
CA PHE A 736 12.78 -11.18 -5.92
C PHE A 736 12.67 -9.91 -6.76
N PHE A 737 11.55 -9.22 -6.61
CA PHE A 737 11.30 -7.85 -7.00
C PHE A 737 11.15 -6.99 -5.75
N LEU A 738 11.98 -5.97 -5.60
CA LEU A 738 11.92 -5.02 -4.50
C LEU A 738 11.78 -3.60 -5.05
N ASN A 739 10.64 -2.97 -4.79
CA ASN A 739 10.44 -1.55 -5.05
C ASN A 739 10.74 -0.72 -3.79
N LEU A 740 11.71 0.17 -3.89
CA LEU A 740 12.06 1.15 -2.86
C LEU A 740 11.65 2.52 -3.36
N PHE A 741 10.79 3.21 -2.61
CA PHE A 741 10.32 4.54 -2.97
C PHE A 741 10.58 5.50 -1.81
N TYR A 742 11.25 6.61 -2.08
CA TYR A 742 11.72 7.57 -1.08
C TYR A 742 11.00 8.91 -1.21
N SER A 743 10.65 9.54 -0.10
CA SER A 743 10.11 10.90 -0.09
C SER A 743 11.21 11.98 -0.08
N THR A 744 12.48 11.59 -0.21
CA THR A 744 13.65 12.43 0.08
C THR A 744 13.63 13.74 -0.71
N THR A 745 13.23 13.68 -1.98
CA THR A 745 13.17 14.85 -2.88
C THR A 745 11.79 15.50 -2.98
N HIS A 746 10.79 15.02 -2.24
CA HIS A 746 9.44 15.61 -2.23
C HIS A 746 9.42 16.94 -1.43
N PRO A 747 8.62 17.95 -1.85
CA PRO A 747 8.43 19.17 -1.06
C PRO A 747 7.91 18.88 0.37
N PRO A 748 8.38 19.59 1.41
CA PRO A 748 9.07 20.87 1.34
C PRO A 748 10.61 20.79 1.36
N PHE A 749 11.24 19.72 0.84
CA PHE A 749 12.71 19.55 0.76
C PHE A 749 13.42 19.65 2.12
N ALA A 750 12.85 18.99 3.12
CA ALA A 750 13.55 18.76 4.36
C ALA A 750 14.44 17.52 4.21
N SER A 751 15.70 17.61 4.62
CA SER A 751 16.65 16.48 4.68
C SER A 751 17.28 16.36 6.07
N GLU A 752 17.89 15.21 6.35
CA GLU A 752 18.57 14.99 7.63
C GLU A 752 19.95 15.69 7.67
N TRP A 753 20.50 15.99 8.85
CA TRP A 753 21.89 16.47 8.93
C TRP A 753 22.85 15.38 8.39
N PRO A 754 23.86 15.74 7.57
CA PRO A 754 24.33 17.09 7.24
C PRO A 754 23.74 17.71 5.97
N TRP A 755 22.80 17.04 5.30
CA TRP A 755 22.41 17.30 3.92
C TRP A 755 21.73 18.65 3.71
N TYR A 756 20.81 19.04 4.59
CA TYR A 756 20.15 20.35 4.51
C TYR A 756 21.14 21.52 4.61
N GLY A 757 22.35 21.29 5.17
CA GLY A 757 23.39 22.29 5.33
C GLY A 757 24.57 22.14 4.35
N ARG A 758 24.47 21.22 3.37
CA ARG A 758 25.57 20.91 2.45
C ARG A 758 25.79 21.99 1.40
N PHE A 759 24.69 22.53 0.85
CA PHE A 759 24.73 23.56 -0.19
C PHE A 759 24.15 24.90 0.27
N SER A 760 23.21 24.88 1.22
CA SER A 760 22.59 26.10 1.75
C SER A 760 23.59 26.97 2.50
N ASP A 761 23.43 28.29 2.44
CA ASP A 761 24.19 29.22 3.26
C ASP A 761 23.88 29.03 4.77
N PRO A 762 24.87 28.67 5.62
CA PRO A 762 24.68 28.59 7.07
C PRO A 762 24.22 29.91 7.71
N ALA A 763 24.52 31.05 7.09
CA ALA A 763 24.10 32.38 7.53
C ALA A 763 22.68 32.76 7.09
N HIS A 764 22.05 32.03 6.16
CA HIS A 764 20.69 32.28 5.71
C HIS A 764 19.71 32.40 6.90
N ALA A 765 18.97 33.50 6.97
CA ALA A 765 18.09 33.84 8.10
C ALA A 765 16.61 33.94 7.70
N GLY A 766 16.24 33.60 6.47
CA GLY A 766 14.85 33.51 6.01
C GLY A 766 14.11 32.33 6.62
N GLU A 767 12.80 32.26 6.38
CA GLU A 767 11.96 31.15 6.88
C GLU A 767 12.28 29.82 6.18
N SER A 768 12.91 29.85 5.00
CA SER A 768 13.27 28.67 4.20
C SER A 768 14.62 28.04 4.58
N LYS A 769 15.08 28.20 5.83
CA LYS A 769 16.39 27.70 6.28
C LYS A 769 16.51 26.17 6.27
N PHE A 770 15.42 25.46 6.53
CA PHE A 770 15.43 23.98 6.71
C PHE A 770 14.46 23.23 5.80
N ALA A 771 13.53 23.96 5.17
CA ALA A 771 12.49 23.45 4.31
C ALA A 771 11.92 24.64 3.52
N MET A 772 11.42 24.41 2.31
CA MET A 772 10.85 25.44 1.44
C MET A 772 9.75 26.26 2.11
N ALA A 773 8.79 25.57 2.73
CA ALA A 773 7.62 26.16 3.37
C ALA A 773 6.98 25.17 4.37
N ARG A 774 5.98 25.63 5.13
CA ARG A 774 5.23 24.80 6.08
C ARG A 774 4.07 24.07 5.39
N LEU A 775 4.35 22.99 4.67
CA LEU A 775 3.32 22.26 3.92
C LEU A 775 2.70 21.13 4.77
N THR A 776 2.03 21.47 5.87
CA THR A 776 1.64 20.50 6.92
C THR A 776 0.15 20.28 7.12
N ASP A 777 -0.66 21.17 6.55
CA ASP A 777 -2.12 21.11 6.61
C ASP A 777 -2.70 21.65 5.29
N PRO A 778 -3.91 21.21 4.90
CA PRO A 778 -4.48 21.56 3.59
C PRO A 778 -4.58 23.07 3.33
N PHE A 779 -4.85 23.88 4.35
CA PHE A 779 -5.02 25.32 4.18
C PHE A 779 -3.71 26.01 3.81
N GLU A 780 -2.61 25.70 4.52
CA GLU A 780 -1.31 26.28 4.20
C GLU A 780 -0.78 25.74 2.86
N ILE A 781 -1.11 24.49 2.48
CA ILE A 781 -0.79 23.95 1.15
C ILE A 781 -1.50 24.76 0.06
N ILE A 782 -2.82 24.98 0.18
CA ILE A 782 -3.61 25.76 -0.79
C ILE A 782 -3.07 27.19 -0.90
N ARG A 783 -2.85 27.86 0.25
CA ARG A 783 -2.31 29.24 0.27
C ARG A 783 -0.96 29.32 -0.41
N ARG A 784 -0.03 28.43 -0.06
CA ARG A 784 1.33 28.44 -0.63
C ARG A 784 1.31 28.10 -2.11
N GLN A 785 0.47 27.16 -2.53
CA GLN A 785 0.41 26.75 -3.93
C GLN A 785 -0.12 27.85 -4.85
N GLY A 786 -1.01 28.70 -4.36
CA GLY A 786 -1.44 29.92 -5.05
C GLY A 786 -0.55 31.14 -4.83
N ALA A 787 0.56 31.03 -4.08
CA ALA A 787 1.45 32.16 -3.82
C ALA A 787 2.39 32.41 -5.00
N PRO A 788 2.71 33.69 -5.30
CA PRO A 788 3.60 34.04 -6.40
C PRO A 788 5.07 33.83 -6.01
N LYS A 789 5.96 33.87 -7.02
CA LYS A 789 7.39 33.59 -6.89
C LYS A 789 8.08 34.44 -5.82
N GLU A 790 7.66 35.68 -5.64
CA GLU A 790 8.28 36.66 -4.73
C GLU A 790 8.14 36.28 -3.24
N GLU A 791 7.22 35.38 -2.90
CA GLU A 791 7.11 34.84 -1.54
C GLU A 791 8.17 33.76 -1.21
N PHE A 792 8.99 33.37 -2.18
CA PHE A 792 9.93 32.25 -2.06
C PHE A 792 11.38 32.69 -2.32
N ASP A 793 12.30 32.26 -1.45
CA ASP A 793 13.74 32.36 -1.68
C ASP A 793 14.18 31.17 -2.53
N LEU A 794 14.16 31.33 -3.86
CA LEU A 794 14.40 30.23 -4.79
C LEU A 794 15.81 29.66 -4.70
N ASP A 795 16.83 30.50 -4.51
CA ASP A 795 18.22 30.03 -4.42
C ASP A 795 18.38 29.12 -3.20
N GLN A 796 17.84 29.54 -2.05
CA GLN A 796 17.82 28.72 -0.84
C GLN A 796 17.01 27.42 -1.02
N ILE A 797 15.87 27.48 -1.71
CA ILE A 797 15.03 26.30 -1.98
C ILE A 797 15.76 25.30 -2.87
N ILE A 798 16.44 25.78 -3.92
CA ILE A 798 17.24 24.96 -4.82
C ILE A 798 18.40 24.32 -4.06
N ASP A 799 19.07 25.05 -3.16
CA ASP A 799 20.15 24.50 -2.33
C ASP A 799 19.66 23.39 -1.37
N LEU A 800 18.46 23.56 -0.79
CA LEU A 800 17.83 22.51 0.02
C LEU A 800 17.48 21.28 -0.82
N TYR A 801 16.89 21.49 -2.00
CA TYR A 801 16.54 20.42 -2.93
C TYR A 801 17.78 19.64 -3.40
N ASP A 802 18.85 20.33 -3.77
CA ASP A 802 20.12 19.72 -4.12
C ASP A 802 20.71 18.91 -2.95
N GLY A 803 20.50 19.35 -1.71
CA GLY A 803 20.83 18.61 -0.49
C GLY A 803 20.06 17.30 -0.38
N CYS A 804 18.75 17.32 -0.68
CA CYS A 804 17.90 16.14 -0.74
C CYS A 804 18.34 15.16 -1.85
N VAL A 805 18.63 15.65 -3.06
CA VAL A 805 19.11 14.82 -4.17
C VAL A 805 20.42 14.12 -3.80
N ALA A 806 21.34 14.83 -3.15
CA ALA A 806 22.61 14.26 -2.70
C ALA A 806 22.42 13.23 -1.56
N GLU A 807 21.44 13.41 -0.68
CA GLU A 807 21.08 12.41 0.34
C GLU A 807 20.50 11.14 -0.28
N PHE A 808 19.64 11.30 -1.29
CA PHE A 808 19.08 10.17 -2.03
C PHE A 808 20.18 9.38 -2.75
N ASP A 809 21.10 10.05 -3.44
CA ASP A 809 22.24 9.40 -4.12
C ASP A 809 23.14 8.62 -3.14
N ASP A 810 23.40 9.15 -1.94
CA ASP A 810 24.16 8.45 -0.90
C ASP A 810 23.44 7.18 -0.41
N GLU A 811 22.11 7.20 -0.26
CA GLU A 811 21.36 5.98 0.05
C GLU A 811 21.31 4.98 -1.12
N VAL A 812 21.30 5.44 -2.38
CA VAL A 812 21.49 4.57 -3.56
C VAL A 812 22.86 3.90 -3.49
N GLY A 813 23.94 4.66 -3.23
CA GLY A 813 25.30 4.14 -3.07
C GLY A 813 25.42 3.07 -1.96
N LYS A 814 24.82 3.33 -0.79
CA LYS A 814 24.76 2.36 0.31
C LYS A 814 23.97 1.11 -0.06
N MET A 815 22.88 1.26 -0.82
CA MET A 815 22.08 0.12 -1.29
C MET A 815 22.87 -0.76 -2.25
N LEU A 816 23.51 -0.17 -3.26
CA LEU A 816 24.34 -0.89 -4.23
C LEU A 816 25.51 -1.60 -3.56
N THR A 817 26.20 -0.92 -2.63
CA THR A 817 27.29 -1.52 -1.84
C THR A 817 26.80 -2.71 -1.01
N HIS A 818 25.60 -2.61 -0.45
CA HIS A 818 25.02 -3.69 0.36
C HIS A 818 24.53 -4.86 -0.49
N LEU A 819 24.01 -4.59 -1.69
CA LEU A 819 23.64 -5.60 -2.68
C LEU A 819 24.87 -6.43 -3.10
N ASP A 820 25.99 -5.75 -3.37
CA ASP A 820 27.28 -6.36 -3.64
C ASP A 820 27.80 -7.19 -2.46
N ALA A 821 27.78 -6.63 -1.24
CA ALA A 821 28.16 -7.36 -0.03
C ALA A 821 27.30 -8.62 0.24
N CYS A 822 26.06 -8.66 -0.27
CA CYS A 822 25.19 -9.83 -0.21
C CYS A 822 25.46 -10.86 -1.33
N GLY A 823 26.36 -10.59 -2.27
CA GLY A 823 26.65 -11.45 -3.43
C GLY A 823 25.53 -11.44 -4.47
N LEU A 824 24.74 -10.36 -4.54
CA LEU A 824 23.57 -10.26 -5.41
C LEU A 824 23.80 -9.35 -6.63
N ALA A 825 24.89 -8.56 -6.66
CA ALA A 825 25.10 -7.52 -7.67
C ALA A 825 25.16 -8.08 -9.10
N ASP A 826 25.83 -9.21 -9.31
CA ASP A 826 26.04 -9.79 -10.65
C ASP A 826 24.77 -10.41 -11.27
N ASN A 827 23.72 -10.62 -10.48
CA ASN A 827 22.44 -11.18 -10.96
C ASN A 827 21.23 -10.36 -10.47
N THR A 828 21.35 -9.03 -10.47
CA THR A 828 20.26 -8.12 -10.13
C THR A 828 20.15 -6.99 -11.14
N ILE A 829 18.99 -6.89 -11.79
CA ILE A 829 18.62 -5.71 -12.57
C ILE A 829 18.31 -4.57 -11.60
N VAL A 830 19.01 -3.45 -11.73
CA VAL A 830 18.77 -2.24 -10.94
C VAL A 830 18.11 -1.18 -11.81
N VAL A 831 17.00 -0.63 -11.33
CA VAL A 831 16.31 0.49 -11.97
C VAL A 831 16.33 1.68 -11.02
N VAL A 832 16.78 2.84 -11.50
CA VAL A 832 16.62 4.13 -10.80
C VAL A 832 15.60 4.95 -11.54
N TYR A 833 14.60 5.48 -10.83
CA TYR A 833 13.47 6.19 -11.43
C TYR A 833 12.99 7.39 -10.59
N SER A 834 12.12 8.21 -11.18
CA SER A 834 11.25 9.13 -10.46
C SER A 834 9.81 8.94 -10.89
N ASP A 835 8.85 9.22 -10.01
CA ASP A 835 7.42 9.26 -10.37
C ASP A 835 7.06 10.57 -11.10
N HIS A 836 7.71 11.67 -10.78
CA HIS A 836 7.65 12.93 -11.51
C HIS A 836 8.81 13.84 -11.05
N GLY A 837 8.96 15.00 -11.66
CA GLY A 837 9.73 16.10 -11.10
C GLY A 837 8.80 17.20 -10.58
N MET A 838 9.23 18.46 -10.69
CA MET A 838 8.41 19.63 -10.37
C MET A 838 8.97 20.92 -10.98
N GLU A 839 8.10 21.92 -11.10
CA GLU A 839 8.50 23.30 -11.45
C GLU A 839 8.94 24.08 -10.20
N PHE A 840 9.98 24.90 -10.36
CA PHE A 840 10.48 25.91 -9.42
C PHE A 840 10.30 27.33 -9.99
N PHE A 841 9.12 27.62 -10.57
CA PHE A 841 8.79 28.89 -11.22
C PHE A 841 9.56 29.19 -12.52
N GLU A 842 10.00 28.17 -13.26
CA GLU A 842 10.53 28.38 -14.62
C GLU A 842 9.46 28.94 -15.57
N HIS A 843 8.18 28.67 -15.30
CA HIS A 843 7.02 29.18 -16.04
C HIS A 843 6.01 29.88 -15.13
N ASP A 844 6.49 30.57 -14.07
CA ASP A 844 5.67 31.22 -13.02
C ASP A 844 4.72 30.27 -12.25
N THR A 845 4.81 28.97 -12.53
CA THR A 845 4.12 27.88 -11.83
C THR A 845 5.11 27.15 -10.95
N TRP A 846 4.68 26.65 -9.79
CA TRP A 846 5.51 25.79 -8.95
C TRP A 846 4.75 24.57 -8.48
N GLY A 847 5.47 23.51 -8.11
CA GLY A 847 4.89 22.26 -7.67
C GLY A 847 4.82 21.20 -8.78
N GLN A 848 4.29 20.04 -8.44
CA GLN A 848 4.24 18.89 -9.35
C GLN A 848 3.01 18.97 -10.28
N GLY A 849 3.19 18.76 -11.58
CA GLY A 849 2.11 18.53 -12.54
C GLY A 849 1.04 19.63 -12.66
N ASN A 850 1.39 20.87 -12.32
CA ASN A 850 0.48 22.02 -12.40
C ASN A 850 0.40 22.63 -13.80
N SER A 851 1.40 22.39 -14.66
CA SER A 851 1.46 22.89 -16.04
C SER A 851 2.02 21.80 -16.96
N ALA A 852 1.59 21.81 -18.23
CA ALA A 852 2.15 20.95 -19.27
C ALA A 852 3.25 21.65 -20.11
N VAL A 853 3.54 22.92 -19.82
CA VAL A 853 4.47 23.76 -20.60
C VAL A 853 5.91 23.31 -20.40
N GLY A 854 6.37 23.27 -19.17
CA GLY A 854 7.73 22.85 -18.82
C GLY A 854 7.92 21.33 -18.84
N ASP A 855 9.18 20.92 -18.88
CA ASP A 855 9.59 19.52 -18.77
C ASP A 855 10.03 19.14 -17.35
N PHE A 856 10.10 20.10 -16.42
CA PHE A 856 10.62 19.88 -15.08
C PHE A 856 9.70 18.99 -14.23
N SER A 857 8.39 19.02 -14.47
CA SER A 857 7.42 18.08 -13.87
C SER A 857 7.33 16.72 -14.59
N PRO A 858 7.11 16.65 -15.91
CA PRO A 858 6.83 15.37 -16.57
C PRO A 858 8.06 14.58 -17.03
N ARG A 859 9.24 15.19 -17.18
CA ARG A 859 10.48 14.49 -17.59
C ARG A 859 11.22 13.96 -16.36
N ILE A 860 11.33 12.64 -16.26
CA ILE A 860 11.95 11.93 -15.15
C ILE A 860 13.29 11.30 -15.55
N PRO A 861 14.22 11.08 -14.60
CA PRO A 861 15.33 10.17 -14.84
C PRO A 861 14.80 8.73 -14.90
N LEU A 862 15.23 7.96 -15.89
CA LEU A 862 15.05 6.51 -15.93
C LEU A 862 16.39 5.86 -16.29
N LEU A 863 16.90 5.02 -15.39
CA LEU A 863 18.14 4.29 -15.55
C LEU A 863 17.88 2.81 -15.34
N ILE A 864 18.30 1.97 -16.29
CA ILE A 864 18.22 0.51 -16.18
C ILE A 864 19.64 -0.06 -16.30
N ARG A 865 20.08 -0.82 -15.28
CA ARG A 865 21.32 -1.58 -15.29
C ARG A 865 21.00 -3.07 -15.18
N ASP A 866 21.23 -3.82 -16.26
CA ASP A 866 21.26 -5.27 -16.26
C ASP A 866 22.73 -5.74 -16.29
N PRO A 867 23.27 -6.34 -15.21
CA PRO A 867 24.68 -6.77 -15.14
C PRO A 867 25.05 -7.83 -16.20
N ARG A 868 24.05 -8.55 -16.73
CA ARG A 868 24.22 -9.58 -17.78
C ARG A 868 24.41 -8.98 -19.17
N ARG A 869 24.21 -7.67 -19.31
CA ARG A 869 24.32 -6.92 -20.58
C ARG A 869 25.48 -5.92 -20.53
N PRO A 870 26.09 -5.61 -21.69
CA PRO A 870 27.11 -4.57 -21.76
C PRO A 870 26.54 -3.20 -21.40
N ALA A 871 27.42 -2.27 -21.02
CA ALA A 871 27.03 -0.89 -20.76
C ALA A 871 26.55 -0.20 -22.04
N ARG A 872 25.48 0.60 -21.94
CA ARG A 872 24.87 1.31 -23.07
C ARG A 872 25.09 2.82 -23.01
N GLY A 873 25.25 3.39 -21.81
CA GLY A 873 25.40 4.82 -21.58
C GLY A 873 24.09 5.60 -21.75
N ARG A 874 24.20 6.86 -22.19
CA ARG A 874 23.05 7.75 -22.40
C ARG A 874 22.27 7.39 -23.67
N ILE A 875 20.95 7.43 -23.58
CA ILE A 875 20.00 7.20 -24.68
C ILE A 875 19.08 8.42 -24.75
N ASP A 876 19.07 9.10 -25.89
CA ASP A 876 18.31 10.34 -26.11
C ASP A 876 16.94 10.14 -26.75
N GLN A 877 16.59 8.90 -27.10
CA GLN A 877 15.25 8.57 -27.60
C GLN A 877 14.17 8.94 -26.57
N VAL A 878 13.06 9.48 -27.05
CA VAL A 878 11.86 9.73 -26.22
C VAL A 878 11.27 8.39 -25.81
N VAL A 879 11.13 8.18 -24.49
CA VAL A 879 10.51 7.00 -23.89
C VAL A 879 9.51 7.42 -22.81
N ARG A 880 8.73 6.48 -22.29
CA ARG A 880 7.66 6.76 -21.32
C ARG A 880 7.76 5.85 -20.11
N SER A 881 7.26 6.28 -18.96
CA SER A 881 7.26 5.44 -17.76
C SER A 881 6.44 4.14 -17.93
N ILE A 882 5.40 4.15 -18.78
CA ILE A 882 4.59 2.96 -19.10
C ILE A 882 5.37 1.87 -19.85
N ASP A 883 6.50 2.23 -20.46
CA ASP A 883 7.35 1.30 -21.22
C ASP A 883 8.19 0.40 -20.28
N LEU A 884 8.23 0.71 -18.97
CA LEU A 884 9.04 -0.03 -18.00
C LEU A 884 8.56 -1.46 -17.77
N VAL A 885 7.25 -1.68 -17.59
CA VAL A 885 6.67 -3.02 -17.34
C VAL A 885 7.01 -4.01 -18.46
N PRO A 886 6.68 -3.73 -19.76
CA PRO A 886 7.02 -4.67 -20.82
C PRO A 886 8.53 -4.87 -20.97
N THR A 887 9.34 -3.84 -20.70
CA THR A 887 10.81 -3.96 -20.70
C THR A 887 11.30 -4.94 -19.63
N LEU A 888 10.79 -4.84 -18.41
CA LEU A 888 11.21 -5.72 -17.31
C LEU A 888 10.76 -7.16 -17.52
N LEU A 889 9.56 -7.37 -18.07
CA LEU A 889 9.08 -8.71 -18.42
C LEU A 889 9.94 -9.36 -19.49
N GLU A 890 10.30 -8.62 -20.56
CA GLU A 890 11.18 -9.15 -21.61
C GLU A 890 12.60 -9.42 -21.09
N LEU A 891 13.14 -8.60 -20.18
CA LEU A 891 14.46 -8.82 -19.59
C LEU A 891 14.59 -10.12 -18.76
N ILE A 892 13.46 -10.68 -18.33
CA ILE A 892 13.40 -11.93 -17.56
C ILE A 892 12.78 -13.08 -18.36
N ASP A 893 12.61 -12.90 -19.67
CA ASP A 893 11.99 -13.86 -20.59
C ASP A 893 10.55 -14.27 -20.17
N ALA A 894 9.81 -13.35 -19.53
CA ALA A 894 8.40 -13.55 -19.20
C ALA A 894 7.50 -13.24 -20.41
N ALA A 895 6.37 -13.96 -20.51
CA ALA A 895 5.42 -13.76 -21.60
C ALA A 895 4.82 -12.34 -21.59
N PRO A 896 4.58 -11.73 -22.77
CA PRO A 896 3.85 -10.47 -22.84
C PRO A 896 2.47 -10.59 -22.18
N ALA A 897 2.12 -9.62 -21.34
CA ALA A 897 0.80 -9.59 -20.71
C ALA A 897 -0.21 -8.80 -21.56
N PRO A 898 -1.44 -9.32 -21.75
CA PRO A 898 -2.46 -8.61 -22.50
C PRO A 898 -2.90 -7.33 -21.78
N GLY A 899 -3.24 -6.29 -22.55
CA GLY A 899 -3.77 -5.03 -22.00
C GLY A 899 -2.72 -4.02 -21.52
N ILE A 900 -1.43 -4.29 -21.73
CA ILE A 900 -0.35 -3.30 -21.54
C ILE A 900 -0.32 -2.33 -22.74
N ASP A 901 -0.26 -1.02 -22.48
CA ASP A 901 -0.16 0.01 -23.53
C ASP A 901 1.31 0.39 -23.86
N GLY A 902 2.24 0.08 -22.96
CA GLY A 902 3.68 0.34 -23.12
C GLY A 902 4.35 -0.54 -24.17
N VAL A 903 5.53 -0.12 -24.61
CA VAL A 903 6.39 -0.83 -25.56
C VAL A 903 7.71 -1.18 -24.88
N SER A 904 8.23 -2.38 -25.11
CA SER A 904 9.52 -2.78 -24.53
C SER A 904 10.68 -1.95 -25.06
N LEU A 905 11.57 -1.53 -24.15
CA LEU A 905 12.81 -0.79 -24.41
C LEU A 905 14.03 -1.71 -24.47
N VAL A 906 13.87 -3.04 -24.45
CA VAL A 906 15.02 -3.97 -24.49
C VAL A 906 15.90 -3.75 -25.72
N ALA A 907 15.30 -3.41 -26.87
CA ALA A 907 16.04 -3.06 -28.08
C ALA A 907 16.96 -1.85 -27.86
N CYS A 908 16.57 -0.87 -27.04
CA CYS A 908 17.39 0.29 -26.71
C CYS A 908 18.63 -0.03 -25.86
N LEU A 909 18.65 -1.18 -25.19
CA LEU A 909 19.75 -1.58 -24.31
C LEU A 909 20.94 -2.15 -25.12
N SER A 910 20.74 -2.51 -26.38
CA SER A 910 21.80 -2.95 -27.28
C SER A 910 22.38 -1.78 -28.08
N THR A 911 23.65 -1.85 -28.47
CA THR A 911 24.26 -0.87 -29.39
C THR A 911 23.70 -0.99 -30.80
N ASP A 912 23.36 -2.20 -31.22
CA ASP A 912 22.87 -2.49 -32.58
C ASP A 912 21.34 -2.58 -32.63
N GLY A 913 20.66 -2.38 -31.50
CA GLY A 913 19.20 -2.46 -31.41
C GLY A 913 18.53 -1.17 -31.86
N ALA A 914 17.46 -1.30 -32.64
CA ALA A 914 16.66 -0.16 -33.06
C ALA A 914 15.72 0.27 -31.92
N CYS A 915 16.01 1.41 -31.29
CA CYS A 915 15.09 2.03 -30.35
C CYS A 915 13.77 2.40 -31.04
N PRO A 916 12.61 2.13 -30.42
CA PRO A 916 11.33 2.55 -31.00
C PRO A 916 11.19 4.08 -30.99
N GLU A 917 10.64 4.63 -32.06
CA GLU A 917 10.17 6.02 -32.08
C GLU A 917 8.81 6.11 -31.40
N LEU A 918 8.76 6.80 -30.26
CA LEU A 918 7.57 6.89 -29.43
C LEU A 918 7.13 8.35 -29.25
N ASP A 919 5.83 8.55 -29.21
CA ASP A 919 5.20 9.81 -28.79
C ASP A 919 4.94 9.76 -27.28
N ALA A 920 5.47 10.74 -26.55
CA ALA A 920 5.21 10.92 -25.13
C ALA A 920 4.02 11.87 -24.93
N PHE A 921 3.02 11.43 -24.17
CA PHE A 921 1.85 12.22 -23.82
C PHE A 921 1.87 12.52 -22.32
N ASN A 922 1.45 13.72 -21.93
CA ASN A 922 1.25 14.09 -20.55
C ASN A 922 -0.01 14.96 -20.38
N GLU A 923 -0.71 14.79 -19.27
CA GLU A 923 -1.76 15.70 -18.80
C GLU A 923 -1.46 16.20 -17.39
N THR A 924 -1.95 17.40 -17.06
CA THR A 924 -1.80 17.95 -15.70
C THR A 924 -2.58 17.15 -14.68
N GLY A 925 -2.14 17.23 -13.43
CA GLY A 925 -2.90 16.73 -12.29
C GLY A 925 -4.07 17.65 -11.92
N ILE A 926 -4.76 17.31 -10.83
CA ILE A 926 -5.73 18.22 -10.21
C ILE A 926 -4.99 19.41 -9.59
N TRP A 927 -5.51 20.61 -9.77
CA TRP A 927 -5.03 21.84 -9.16
C TRP A 927 -5.63 21.98 -7.77
N ILE A 928 -4.74 22.18 -6.80
CA ILE A 928 -5.12 22.25 -5.39
C ILE A 928 -5.62 23.67 -5.03
N ALA A 929 -5.15 24.68 -5.77
CA ALA A 929 -5.48 26.08 -5.63
C ALA A 929 -5.56 26.73 -7.02
N ASP A 930 -5.91 28.02 -7.06
CA ASP A 930 -5.62 28.85 -8.23
C ASP A 930 -4.10 28.85 -8.47
N ILE A 931 -3.67 28.42 -9.66
CA ILE A 931 -2.25 28.25 -9.99
C ILE A 931 -1.73 29.50 -10.69
N PRO A 932 -0.66 30.13 -10.17
CA PRO A 932 -0.01 31.26 -10.84
C PRO A 932 0.63 30.81 -12.17
N GLY A 933 0.71 31.71 -13.15
CA GLY A 933 1.32 31.43 -14.46
C GLY A 933 0.41 30.75 -15.49
N LEU A 934 -0.82 30.37 -15.13
CA LEU A 934 -1.83 29.94 -16.11
C LEU A 934 -2.37 31.15 -16.92
N PRO A 935 -2.82 30.95 -18.18
CA PRO A 935 -3.48 32.00 -18.96
C PRO A 935 -4.67 32.63 -18.21
N GLU A 936 -4.93 33.92 -18.42
CA GLU A 936 -6.02 34.65 -17.73
C GLU A 936 -7.39 34.01 -17.94
N ASN A 937 -7.74 33.70 -19.21
CA ASN A 937 -9.01 33.07 -19.59
C ASN A 937 -8.93 31.54 -19.63
N HIS A 938 -8.04 30.95 -18.83
CA HIS A 938 -7.92 29.49 -18.73
C HIS A 938 -9.17 28.87 -18.08
N LEU A 939 -9.58 27.70 -18.55
CA LEU A 939 -10.74 26.98 -17.99
C LEU A 939 -10.44 26.44 -16.57
N ARG A 940 -11.10 26.99 -15.55
CA ARG A 940 -10.83 26.70 -14.13
C ARG A 940 -11.94 25.88 -13.46
N TYR A 941 -11.63 25.37 -12.27
CA TYR A 941 -12.55 24.69 -11.35
C TYR A 941 -12.20 25.08 -9.90
N PRO A 942 -13.08 24.80 -8.91
CA PRO A 942 -12.84 25.18 -7.51
C PRO A 942 -11.58 24.56 -6.88
N ASP A 943 -11.15 25.11 -5.74
CA ASP A 943 -9.99 24.61 -5.00
C ASP A 943 -10.25 23.24 -4.33
N LEU A 944 -9.18 22.62 -3.83
CA LEU A 944 -9.21 21.27 -3.28
C LEU A 944 -10.27 21.06 -2.19
N LEU A 945 -10.52 22.05 -1.32
CA LEU A 945 -11.47 21.87 -0.22
C LEU A 945 -12.92 21.81 -0.71
N GLU A 946 -13.22 22.43 -1.85
CA GLU A 946 -14.54 22.36 -2.48
C GLU A 946 -14.71 21.10 -3.33
N LEU A 947 -13.62 20.61 -3.96
CA LEU A 947 -13.62 19.41 -4.79
C LEU A 947 -13.83 18.11 -4.02
N LEU A 948 -13.41 18.05 -2.75
CA LEU A 948 -13.37 16.83 -1.98
C LEU A 948 -14.65 16.56 -1.19
N GLU A 949 -14.99 15.27 -1.07
CA GLU A 949 -15.96 14.73 -0.13
C GLU A 949 -15.41 13.50 0.60
N VAL A 950 -16.21 12.94 1.51
CA VAL A 950 -15.93 11.65 2.18
C VAL A 950 -17.05 10.68 1.81
N PRO A 951 -16.94 9.94 0.68
CA PRO A 951 -18.02 9.08 0.20
C PRO A 951 -18.39 8.00 1.22
N ASN A 952 -17.37 7.46 1.90
CA ASN A 952 -17.53 6.46 2.94
C ASN A 952 -16.98 6.97 4.29
N ARG A 953 -17.89 7.39 5.17
CA ARG A 953 -17.53 7.88 6.51
C ARG A 953 -16.89 6.82 7.41
N ALA A 954 -17.08 5.53 7.10
CA ALA A 954 -16.48 4.44 7.85
C ALA A 954 -14.99 4.31 7.56
N SER A 955 -14.55 4.47 6.30
CA SER A 955 -13.13 4.52 5.95
C SER A 955 -12.52 5.90 6.23
N GLY A 956 -13.26 6.97 5.93
CA GLY A 956 -12.78 8.35 6.04
C GLY A 956 -11.93 8.80 4.84
N THR A 957 -11.90 8.02 3.75
CA THR A 957 -11.15 8.31 2.52
C THR A 957 -11.70 9.58 1.86
N LEU A 958 -10.81 10.50 1.48
CA LEU A 958 -11.17 11.69 0.72
C LEU A 958 -11.16 11.36 -0.76
N ALA A 959 -12.22 11.75 -1.47
CA ALA A 959 -12.34 11.55 -2.92
C ALA A 959 -12.91 12.79 -3.60
N ILE A 960 -12.69 12.92 -4.91
CA ILE A 960 -13.28 13.99 -5.73
C ILE A 960 -14.78 13.73 -5.88
N LYS A 961 -15.58 14.78 -5.70
CA LYS A 961 -17.02 14.71 -5.92
C LYS A 961 -17.34 14.43 -7.39
N PRO A 962 -18.26 13.50 -7.70
CA PRO A 962 -18.61 13.12 -9.06
C PRO A 962 -18.98 14.30 -9.99
N GLU A 963 -19.64 15.34 -9.48
CA GLU A 963 -20.04 16.51 -10.27
C GLU A 963 -18.88 17.33 -10.85
N TYR A 964 -17.68 17.26 -10.26
CA TYR A 964 -16.52 18.01 -10.74
C TYR A 964 -15.63 17.21 -11.70
N CYS A 965 -15.80 15.89 -11.81
CA CYS A 965 -14.94 15.02 -12.62
C CYS A 965 -14.84 15.48 -14.10
N ASP A 966 -15.97 15.81 -14.73
CA ASP A 966 -15.97 16.27 -16.13
C ASP A 966 -15.44 17.71 -16.28
N ALA A 967 -15.62 18.57 -15.27
CA ALA A 967 -15.04 19.91 -15.28
C ALA A 967 -13.50 19.84 -15.20
N ILE A 968 -12.97 19.06 -14.26
CA ILE A 968 -11.53 18.82 -14.08
C ILE A 968 -10.92 18.27 -15.37
N LEU A 969 -11.52 17.23 -15.96
CA LEU A 969 -10.98 16.62 -17.19
C LEU A 969 -10.95 17.58 -18.37
N ARG A 970 -11.93 18.49 -18.50
CA ARG A 970 -11.95 19.49 -19.57
C ARG A 970 -10.88 20.56 -19.36
N ALA A 971 -10.62 20.92 -18.11
CA ALA A 971 -9.69 21.97 -17.72
C ALA A 971 -8.21 21.58 -17.82
N LYS A 972 -7.86 20.29 -17.84
CA LYS A 972 -6.46 19.84 -17.90
C LYS A 972 -5.68 20.38 -19.11
N ASP A 973 -4.50 20.92 -18.85
CA ASP A 973 -3.46 21.13 -19.86
C ASP A 973 -2.90 19.77 -20.30
N ARG A 974 -2.50 19.69 -21.57
CA ARG A 974 -1.96 18.47 -22.17
C ARG A 974 -0.78 18.77 -23.06
N MET A 975 0.10 17.81 -23.25
CA MET A 975 1.18 17.92 -24.22
C MET A 975 1.47 16.59 -24.92
N ILE A 976 2.06 16.72 -26.11
CA ILE A 976 2.69 15.63 -26.86
C ILE A 976 4.13 16.04 -27.16
N ARG A 977 5.09 15.14 -26.92
CA ARG A 977 6.47 15.26 -27.37
C ARG A 977 6.79 14.17 -28.41
N HIS A 978 7.29 14.60 -29.57
CA HIS A 978 7.76 13.76 -30.67
C HIS A 978 9.18 14.21 -31.06
N GLY A 979 10.18 13.39 -30.73
CA GLY A 979 11.59 13.76 -30.92
C GLY A 979 11.96 15.06 -30.19
N ARG A 980 12.40 16.06 -30.96
CA ARG A 980 12.74 17.41 -30.45
C ARG A 980 11.54 18.34 -30.27
N TRP A 981 10.39 18.00 -30.84
CA TRP A 981 9.23 18.89 -30.88
C TRP A 981 8.24 18.58 -29.77
N LYS A 982 7.73 19.64 -29.13
CA LYS A 982 6.69 19.54 -28.10
C LYS A 982 5.55 20.49 -28.41
N LEU A 983 4.33 19.95 -28.49
CA LEU A 983 3.11 20.74 -28.61
C LEU A 983 2.36 20.72 -27.27
N VAL A 984 1.97 21.90 -26.80
CA VAL A 984 1.21 22.11 -25.57
C VAL A 984 -0.18 22.63 -25.90
N TYR A 985 -1.19 22.01 -25.31
CA TYR A 985 -2.60 22.37 -25.37
C TYR A 985 -3.05 22.90 -24.00
N GLN A 986 -3.67 24.08 -24.00
CA GLN A 986 -4.31 24.64 -22.80
C GLN A 986 -5.76 25.05 -23.13
N PRO A 987 -6.76 24.53 -22.41
CA PRO A 987 -8.16 24.90 -22.61
C PRO A 987 -8.43 26.31 -22.09
N LEU A 988 -9.17 27.09 -22.88
CA LEU A 988 -9.65 28.42 -22.49
C LEU A 988 -11.17 28.40 -22.32
N GLU A 989 -11.74 29.40 -21.67
CA GLU A 989 -13.20 29.58 -21.59
C GLU A 989 -13.85 29.60 -22.98
N SER A 990 -13.14 30.16 -23.97
CA SER A 990 -13.49 30.10 -25.39
C SER A 990 -12.32 29.56 -26.22
N GLY A 991 -12.44 28.31 -26.69
CA GLY A 991 -11.43 27.69 -27.55
C GLY A 991 -10.27 27.06 -26.77
N HIS A 992 -9.05 27.25 -27.27
CA HIS A 992 -7.83 26.67 -26.70
C HIS A 992 -6.59 27.41 -27.21
N LEU A 993 -5.49 27.29 -26.46
CA LEU A 993 -4.17 27.76 -26.85
C LEU A 993 -3.30 26.57 -27.26
N LEU A 994 -2.65 26.66 -28.42
CA LEU A 994 -1.63 25.71 -28.89
C LEU A 994 -0.29 26.41 -29.00
N ARG A 995 0.72 25.91 -28.28
CA ARG A 995 2.10 26.40 -28.34
C ARG A 995 3.04 25.27 -28.73
N LEU A 996 3.95 25.54 -29.65
CA LEU A 996 4.93 24.57 -30.16
C LEU A 996 6.32 25.03 -29.76
N PHE A 997 7.10 24.11 -29.18
CA PHE A 997 8.45 24.35 -28.71
C PHE A 997 9.45 23.40 -29.38
N ASP A 998 10.65 23.91 -29.63
CA ASP A 998 11.81 23.14 -30.10
C ASP A 998 12.77 22.90 -28.93
N LEU A 999 12.75 21.70 -28.36
CA LEU A 999 13.44 21.40 -27.10
C LEU A 999 14.96 21.25 -27.26
N GLU A 1000 15.50 21.23 -28.48
CA GLU A 1000 16.95 21.24 -28.69
C GLU A 1000 17.52 22.66 -28.59
N SER A 1001 16.84 23.65 -29.17
CA SER A 1001 17.26 25.06 -29.09
C SER A 1001 16.67 25.82 -27.90
N ASP A 1002 15.51 25.38 -27.43
CA ASP A 1002 14.74 25.99 -26.34
C ASP A 1002 14.26 24.92 -25.33
N PRO A 1003 15.20 24.29 -24.58
CA PRO A 1003 14.87 23.24 -23.62
C PRO A 1003 14.01 23.74 -22.45
N ALA A 1004 13.90 25.05 -22.27
CA ALA A 1004 13.10 25.70 -21.25
C ALA A 1004 11.69 26.09 -21.73
N CYS A 1005 11.31 25.81 -22.99
CA CYS A 1005 9.99 26.14 -23.56
C CYS A 1005 9.61 27.64 -23.44
N GLN A 1006 10.56 28.55 -23.64
CA GLN A 1006 10.32 30.00 -23.53
C GLN A 1006 9.77 30.62 -24.82
N HIS A 1007 10.01 30.01 -25.99
CA HIS A 1007 9.73 30.61 -27.29
C HIS A 1007 8.74 29.75 -28.10
N ASP A 1008 7.53 30.26 -28.28
CA ASP A 1008 6.54 29.61 -29.14
C ASP A 1008 6.89 29.78 -30.63
N VAL A 1009 7.18 28.68 -31.30
CA VAL A 1009 7.50 28.63 -32.74
C VAL A 1009 6.32 28.15 -33.60
N SER A 1010 5.13 28.04 -33.01
CA SER A 1010 3.90 27.55 -33.65
C SER A 1010 3.50 28.29 -34.94
N ALA A 1011 3.83 29.57 -35.05
CA ALA A 1011 3.58 30.40 -36.23
C ALA A 1011 4.50 30.06 -37.41
N HIS A 1012 5.73 29.62 -37.13
CA HIS A 1012 6.74 29.28 -38.14
C HIS A 1012 6.60 27.83 -38.66
N HIS A 1013 5.93 26.95 -37.90
CA HIS A 1013 5.76 25.53 -38.23
C HIS A 1013 4.28 25.08 -38.23
N PRO A 1014 3.42 25.66 -39.09
CA PRO A 1014 1.97 25.43 -39.04
C PRO A 1014 1.54 23.99 -39.36
N GLN A 1015 2.25 23.31 -40.28
CA GLN A 1015 1.97 21.92 -40.64
C GLN A 1015 2.28 20.96 -39.50
N LEU A 1016 3.50 21.05 -38.94
CA LEU A 1016 3.92 20.26 -37.80
C LEU A 1016 2.99 20.46 -36.58
N LYS A 1017 2.58 21.71 -36.32
CA LYS A 1017 1.59 22.02 -35.29
C LYS A 1017 0.28 21.26 -35.52
N ALA A 1018 -0.23 21.26 -36.75
CA ALA A 1018 -1.47 20.58 -37.09
C ALA A 1018 -1.35 19.06 -36.93
N ASP A 1019 -0.21 18.47 -37.34
CA ASP A 1019 0.05 17.04 -37.25
C ASP A 1019 0.13 16.57 -35.79
N LEU A 1020 0.92 17.26 -34.95
CA LEU A 1020 1.03 16.95 -33.53
C LEU A 1020 -0.31 17.17 -32.81
N TRP A 1021 -1.07 18.19 -33.22
CA TRP A 1021 -2.40 18.43 -32.67
C TRP A 1021 -3.36 17.28 -32.99
N ALA A 1022 -3.38 16.80 -34.24
CA ALA A 1022 -4.21 15.66 -34.64
C ALA A 1022 -3.87 14.40 -33.84
N ARG A 1023 -2.57 14.12 -33.61
CA ARG A 1023 -2.13 12.99 -32.77
C ARG A 1023 -2.58 13.13 -31.31
N LEU A 1024 -2.43 14.32 -30.74
CA LEU A 1024 -2.89 14.62 -29.38
C LEU A 1024 -4.41 14.47 -29.25
N GLN A 1025 -5.17 14.94 -30.25
CA GLN A 1025 -6.62 14.76 -30.28
C GLN A 1025 -7.01 13.28 -30.35
N ALA A 1026 -6.34 12.49 -31.20
CA ALA A 1026 -6.60 11.05 -31.29
C ALA A 1026 -6.36 10.34 -29.95
N PHE A 1027 -5.27 10.68 -29.25
CA PHE A 1027 -4.99 10.17 -27.90
C PHE A 1027 -6.09 10.55 -26.90
N VAL A 1028 -6.53 11.81 -26.90
CA VAL A 1028 -7.61 12.29 -26.02
C VAL A 1028 -8.95 11.62 -26.33
N GLN A 1029 -9.26 11.39 -27.61
CA GLN A 1029 -10.49 10.70 -28.04
C GLN A 1029 -10.49 9.24 -27.64
N ALA A 1030 -9.38 8.51 -27.80
CA ALA A 1030 -9.23 7.14 -27.31
C ALA A 1030 -9.47 7.07 -25.79
N SER A 1031 -8.97 8.06 -25.06
CA SER A 1031 -9.23 8.24 -23.62
C SER A 1031 -10.71 8.43 -23.25
N ARG A 1032 -11.54 8.96 -24.16
CA ARG A 1032 -12.99 9.15 -23.94
C ARG A 1032 -13.80 7.91 -24.27
N GLN A 1033 -13.39 7.14 -25.28
CA GLN A 1033 -14.08 5.93 -25.72
C GLN A 1033 -13.90 4.74 -24.75
N ARG A 1034 -12.81 4.73 -23.97
CA ARG A 1034 -12.51 3.71 -22.95
C ARG A 1034 -13.08 4.03 -21.56
N ARG A 1035 -14.03 4.97 -21.43
CA ARG A 1035 -14.72 5.19 -20.13
C ARG A 1035 -15.54 3.93 -19.79
N PRO A 1036 -15.38 3.35 -18.58
CA PRO A 1036 -16.26 2.28 -18.13
C PRO A 1036 -17.71 2.74 -18.00
#